data_AF-A0A6J3EGC7-F1
#
_entry.id   AF-A0A6J3EGC7-F1
#
_cell.length_a   1.000
_cell.length_b   1.000
_cell.length_c   1.000
_cell.angle_alpha   90.00
_cell.angle_beta   90.00
_cell.angle_gamma   90.00
#
_symmetry.space_group_name_H-M   'P 1'
#
loop_
_entity.id
_entity.type
_entity.pdbx_description
1 polymer ?
#
loop_
_entity_poly.entity_id
_entity_poly.type
_entity_poly.pdbx_seq_one_letter_code
_entity_poly.pdbx_strand_id
1 'polypeptide(L)'
;MQFLGRLVSTLSGVAQALGSPHRVREVPAAEYGPGRCPVRQEGRLRLYGPGPGRSWDCVLLCPHSPQLALRLFQLGEEAEALQLFQHYAGHLRPFYESSPEPLTPELLQQLCDCLRGHPAWSPAHVAVELGLLEAFRHNGVLGCVNSPDGEDGCTPLHLACRRGDVACLLELLECRARVDVADRRGETVFHYAVRGHNPQVVEILGKTPTVVLDHLSHEGLTPLHLACQLGKEDMVRSLLKCQASCGVVGTLGYPIHTALKYSHKGCAQAILEVDASQVRSRDPRHNATPLHWAKKAEMTQLLLKYGSEVNVSSRTADMALHIAVRRGRFDCAMVLLTHGANTNARGQDGNTPLHLAMKHDHLDMIKAIVVFGGDVEIPNDFGETPGLLAARSSKGYGDLLYASATLGQFLKTPDVMDSPREGGRSYDRLLCLDGGGIRGLVLIQLLLAIEKAAGRPIREIFDWIAGTSTGGILALAIVHGKPMDYMRCLYFRMKDMVFRGSRPYESEPLDEFLKKEFGENTKMTDVQKPKVIVTGTLCDRQPAELHLFRNYPVPETKVSTEYKTTASFKPLTRPEDQLVWRAARCSGAAPTYFRPIGRFLDGGLLANNPTLDAMAEIHEYNKSLIKKGQRQKVRKLGLVVSLGTGKPPQVPVSSVDVFRPSNPWELAKTVFGARELGKMVVDCCTDADGPAVDRARAWCEMTDIPYFRLSPQLHTEVMLDEVNDAVLVDALWDTQLYIYQQREQLERLVRDLCR
;
A
#
# COMPACT_ATOMS: atom_id res chain seq x y z
N MET A 1 -21.61 -2.63 -46.51
CA MET A 1 -22.98 -2.43 -45.99
C MET A 1 -23.08 -1.60 -44.70
N GLN A 2 -22.06 -1.51 -43.84
CA GLN A 2 -22.14 -0.71 -42.60
C GLN A 2 -21.78 0.79 -42.76
N PHE A 3 -21.05 1.17 -43.83
CA PHE A 3 -20.67 2.57 -44.08
C PHE A 3 -21.84 3.42 -44.64
N LEU A 4 -22.66 2.82 -45.52
CA LEU A 4 -23.88 3.45 -46.06
C LEU A 4 -25.00 3.57 -45.02
N GLY A 5 -25.13 2.60 -44.10
CA GLY A 5 -26.08 2.69 -42.98
C GLY A 5 -25.75 3.82 -41.98
N ARG A 6 -24.45 4.15 -41.81
CA ARG A 6 -24.02 5.30 -40.99
C ARG A 6 -24.27 6.64 -41.69
N LEU A 7 -24.12 6.71 -43.02
CA LEU A 7 -24.40 7.91 -43.83
C LEU A 7 -25.90 8.22 -43.95
N VAL A 8 -26.74 7.19 -44.07
CA VAL A 8 -28.20 7.35 -44.13
C VAL A 8 -28.82 7.69 -42.77
N SER A 9 -28.21 7.24 -41.66
CA SER A 9 -28.63 7.64 -40.31
C SER A 9 -28.15 9.05 -39.93
N THR A 10 -26.98 9.50 -40.39
CA THR A 10 -26.60 10.93 -40.28
C THR A 10 -27.45 11.82 -41.19
N LEU A 11 -27.79 11.39 -42.41
CA LEU A 11 -28.66 12.17 -43.30
C LEU A 11 -30.13 12.22 -42.82
N SER A 12 -30.67 11.15 -42.22
CA SER A 12 -32.02 11.21 -41.62
C SER A 12 -32.05 12.02 -40.32
N GLY A 13 -30.98 11.98 -39.52
CA GLY A 13 -30.80 12.86 -38.37
C GLY A 13 -30.67 14.34 -38.76
N VAL A 14 -29.99 14.64 -39.87
CA VAL A 14 -29.89 16.00 -40.43
C VAL A 14 -31.21 16.47 -41.05
N ALA A 15 -31.98 15.59 -41.70
CA ALA A 15 -33.31 15.90 -42.23
C ALA A 15 -34.37 16.10 -41.12
N GLN A 16 -34.32 15.33 -40.02
CA GLN A 16 -35.12 15.59 -38.82
C GLN A 16 -34.69 16.87 -38.10
N ALA A 17 -33.39 17.18 -38.03
CA ALA A 17 -32.88 18.43 -37.48
C ALA A 17 -33.22 19.67 -38.34
N LEU A 18 -33.50 19.49 -39.63
CA LEU A 18 -34.02 20.52 -40.54
C LEU A 18 -35.55 20.71 -40.44
N GLY A 19 -36.26 19.89 -39.67
CA GLY A 19 -37.71 19.95 -39.50
C GLY A 19 -38.21 20.12 -38.07
N SER A 20 -37.33 20.35 -37.09
CA SER A 20 -37.76 20.44 -35.70
C SER A 20 -38.57 21.73 -35.45
N PRO A 21 -39.77 21.63 -34.85
CA PRO A 21 -40.67 22.76 -34.62
C PRO A 21 -40.13 23.78 -33.62
N HIS A 22 -39.06 23.46 -32.89
CA HIS A 22 -38.45 24.32 -31.88
C HIS A 22 -37.06 24.87 -32.27
N ARG A 23 -36.71 24.80 -33.56
CA ARG A 23 -35.43 25.32 -34.04
C ARG A 23 -35.52 26.82 -34.28
N VAL A 24 -34.60 27.56 -33.67
CA VAL A 24 -34.40 28.99 -33.87
C VAL A 24 -33.89 29.23 -35.28
N ARG A 25 -34.56 30.12 -36.02
CA ARG A 25 -34.19 30.49 -37.39
C ARG A 25 -34.25 31.98 -37.61
N GLU A 26 -33.29 32.47 -38.38
CA GLU A 26 -33.37 33.81 -38.96
C GLU A 26 -34.44 33.82 -40.05
N VAL A 27 -35.40 34.72 -39.91
CA VAL A 27 -36.49 34.93 -40.86
C VAL A 27 -36.58 36.42 -41.22
N PRO A 28 -36.89 36.77 -42.48
CA PRO A 28 -37.06 38.16 -42.86
C PRO A 28 -38.20 38.81 -42.04
N ALA A 29 -37.95 39.95 -41.41
CA ALA A 29 -38.95 40.66 -40.62
C ALA A 29 -40.17 41.10 -41.47
N ALA A 30 -39.99 41.21 -42.80
CA ALA A 30 -41.04 41.50 -43.77
C ALA A 30 -42.13 40.41 -43.84
N GLU A 31 -41.81 39.13 -43.56
CA GLU A 31 -42.80 38.04 -43.50
C GLU A 31 -43.83 38.23 -42.37
N TYR A 32 -43.48 39.06 -41.39
CA TYR A 32 -44.25 39.35 -40.19
C TYR A 32 -44.61 40.84 -40.07
N GLY A 33 -44.53 41.56 -41.19
CA GLY A 33 -44.80 43.00 -41.32
C GLY A 33 -46.28 43.39 -41.13
N PRO A 34 -46.66 44.65 -41.45
CA PRO A 34 -47.89 45.31 -40.99
C PRO A 34 -49.23 44.66 -41.40
N GLY A 35 -49.22 43.58 -42.19
CA GLY A 35 -50.41 42.81 -42.59
C GLY A 35 -50.75 41.61 -41.68
N ARG A 36 -49.88 41.21 -40.73
CA ARG A 36 -50.14 40.11 -39.78
C ARG A 36 -50.14 40.69 -38.37
N CYS A 37 -51.30 40.81 -37.73
CA CYS A 37 -51.38 41.29 -36.34
C CYS A 37 -50.91 40.18 -35.38
N PRO A 38 -50.02 40.49 -34.41
CA PRO A 38 -49.66 39.54 -33.38
C PRO A 38 -50.87 39.26 -32.47
N VAL A 39 -51.09 37.98 -32.15
CA VAL A 39 -52.15 37.53 -31.23
C VAL A 39 -51.80 37.89 -29.78
N ARG A 40 -50.51 37.85 -29.44
CA ARG A 40 -49.97 38.35 -28.18
C ARG A 40 -48.62 39.03 -28.41
N GLN A 41 -48.35 40.06 -27.62
CA GLN A 41 -47.11 40.81 -27.66
C GLN A 41 -46.66 41.15 -26.23
N GLU A 42 -45.45 40.72 -25.88
CA GLU A 42 -44.81 41.04 -24.60
C GLU A 42 -43.35 41.43 -24.86
N GLY A 43 -43.01 42.69 -24.59
CA GLY A 43 -41.69 43.24 -24.92
C GLY A 43 -41.39 43.12 -26.42
N ARG A 44 -40.27 42.46 -26.74
CA ARG A 44 -39.80 42.22 -28.13
C ARG A 44 -40.28 40.89 -28.72
N LEU A 45 -41.03 40.09 -27.96
CA LEU A 45 -41.60 38.82 -28.40
C LEU A 45 -43.01 39.00 -28.93
N ARG A 46 -43.27 38.41 -30.10
CA ARG A 46 -44.57 38.42 -30.76
C ARG A 46 -45.00 37.01 -31.11
N LEU A 47 -46.23 36.66 -30.77
CA LEU A 47 -46.87 35.41 -31.19
C LEU A 47 -47.82 35.71 -32.34
N TYR A 48 -47.61 35.04 -33.47
CA TYR A 48 -48.47 35.15 -34.64
C TYR A 48 -49.34 33.90 -34.78
N GLY A 49 -50.65 34.11 -34.92
CA GLY A 49 -51.63 33.04 -35.19
C GLY A 49 -51.47 32.44 -36.59
N PRO A 50 -52.12 31.30 -36.87
CA PRO A 50 -51.92 30.54 -38.10
C PRO A 50 -52.19 31.38 -39.35
N GLY A 51 -51.14 31.63 -40.13
CA GLY A 51 -51.24 32.10 -41.51
C GLY A 51 -51.54 30.92 -42.47
N PRO A 52 -51.33 31.07 -43.78
CA PRO A 52 -51.64 30.04 -44.79
C PRO A 52 -50.88 28.69 -44.63
N GLY A 53 -50.06 28.53 -43.58
CA GLY A 53 -49.35 27.30 -43.20
C GLY A 53 -49.78 26.64 -41.88
N ARG A 54 -50.99 26.92 -41.35
CA ARG A 54 -51.60 26.27 -40.15
C ARG A 54 -50.64 26.09 -38.94
N SER A 55 -49.79 27.08 -38.66
CA SER A 55 -48.83 27.01 -37.54
C SER A 55 -48.69 28.35 -36.82
N TRP A 56 -48.49 28.26 -35.51
CA TRP A 56 -48.23 29.36 -34.59
C TRP A 56 -46.73 29.64 -34.55
N ASP A 57 -46.36 30.87 -34.92
CA ASP A 57 -44.96 31.31 -34.95
C ASP A 57 -44.69 32.27 -33.79
N CYS A 58 -43.69 31.98 -32.96
CA CYS A 58 -43.15 32.93 -31.99
C CYS A 58 -41.88 33.56 -32.53
N VAL A 59 -41.83 34.89 -32.56
CA VAL A 59 -40.74 35.64 -33.20
C VAL A 59 -40.21 36.70 -32.24
N LEU A 60 -38.88 36.76 -32.12
CA LEU A 60 -38.13 37.79 -31.42
C LEU A 60 -37.62 38.84 -32.42
N LEU A 61 -37.92 40.12 -32.17
CA LEU A 61 -37.46 41.23 -33.01
C LEU A 61 -36.10 41.77 -32.55
N CYS A 62 -35.14 41.81 -33.46
CA CYS A 62 -33.79 42.31 -33.19
C CYS A 62 -33.72 43.85 -33.36
N PRO A 63 -33.29 44.61 -32.34
CA PRO A 63 -33.25 46.07 -32.41
C PRO A 63 -32.15 46.62 -33.35
N HIS A 64 -31.04 45.90 -33.51
CA HIS A 64 -29.89 46.33 -34.31
C HIS A 64 -30.04 46.02 -35.81
N SER A 65 -31.00 45.16 -36.17
CA SER A 65 -31.26 44.71 -37.55
C SER A 65 -32.78 44.62 -37.80
N PRO A 66 -33.47 45.75 -38.05
CA PRO A 66 -34.93 45.77 -38.19
C PRO A 66 -35.49 44.97 -39.38
N GLN A 67 -34.61 44.46 -40.26
CA GLN A 67 -34.95 43.60 -41.39
C GLN A 67 -34.92 42.10 -41.06
N LEU A 68 -34.38 41.71 -39.91
CA LEU A 68 -34.23 40.31 -39.49
C LEU A 68 -34.97 40.06 -38.17
N ALA A 69 -35.64 38.93 -38.10
CA ALA A 69 -36.30 38.46 -36.90
C ALA A 69 -35.90 37.01 -36.62
N LEU A 70 -35.90 36.60 -35.35
CA LEU A 70 -35.55 35.24 -34.95
C LEU A 70 -36.82 34.48 -34.58
N ARG A 71 -37.21 33.50 -35.41
CA ARG A 71 -38.33 32.61 -35.10
C ARG A 71 -37.86 31.59 -34.06
N LEU A 72 -38.50 31.55 -32.89
CA LEU A 72 -38.16 30.66 -31.78
C LEU A 72 -38.78 29.27 -31.88
N PHE A 73 -40.03 29.21 -32.36
CA PHE A 73 -40.75 27.96 -32.59
C PHE A 73 -41.85 28.14 -33.63
N GLN A 74 -42.29 27.01 -34.18
CA GLN A 74 -43.39 26.84 -35.11
C GLN A 74 -44.23 25.64 -34.67
N LEU A 75 -45.38 25.88 -34.02
CA LEU A 75 -46.21 24.84 -33.40
C LEU A 75 -47.59 24.71 -34.07
N GLY A 76 -48.15 23.51 -34.08
CA GLY A 76 -49.49 23.25 -34.64
C GLY A 76 -50.63 23.54 -33.66
N GLU A 77 -50.39 23.41 -32.36
CA GLU A 77 -51.41 23.54 -31.32
C GLU A 77 -51.37 24.93 -30.64
N GLU A 78 -52.55 25.55 -30.50
CA GLU A 78 -52.70 26.88 -29.89
C GLU A 78 -52.37 26.87 -28.39
N ALA A 79 -52.84 25.86 -27.66
CA ALA A 79 -52.65 25.79 -26.20
C ALA A 79 -51.16 25.68 -25.82
N GLU A 80 -50.41 24.83 -26.52
CA GLU A 80 -48.97 24.67 -26.34
C GLU A 80 -48.21 25.95 -26.72
N ALA A 81 -48.55 26.56 -27.85
CA ALA A 81 -47.93 27.81 -28.31
C ALA A 81 -48.14 28.98 -27.34
N LEU A 82 -49.33 29.09 -26.75
CA LEU A 82 -49.65 30.14 -25.77
C LEU A 82 -48.91 29.93 -24.44
N GLN A 83 -48.84 28.69 -23.95
CA GLN A 83 -48.09 28.37 -22.73
C GLN A 83 -46.59 28.62 -22.90
N LEU A 84 -46.01 28.15 -24.01
CA LEU A 84 -44.59 28.34 -24.30
C LEU A 84 -44.26 29.83 -24.54
N PHE A 85 -45.16 30.58 -25.19
CA PHE A 85 -45.01 32.02 -25.36
C PHE A 85 -44.99 32.76 -24.02
N GLN A 86 -45.93 32.47 -23.12
CA GLN A 86 -45.94 33.08 -21.78
C GLN A 86 -44.66 32.75 -21.00
N HIS A 87 -44.23 31.50 -21.07
CA HIS A 87 -42.99 31.06 -20.41
C HIS A 87 -41.76 31.80 -20.97
N TYR A 88 -41.59 31.86 -22.30
CA TYR A 88 -40.50 32.58 -22.93
C TYR A 88 -40.55 34.09 -22.70
N ALA A 89 -41.74 34.71 -22.73
CA ALA A 89 -41.89 36.14 -22.50
C ALA A 89 -41.46 36.55 -21.08
N GLY A 90 -41.76 35.72 -20.07
CA GLY A 90 -41.35 35.94 -18.69
C GLY A 90 -39.84 35.79 -18.44
N HIS A 91 -39.14 34.97 -19.25
CA HIS A 91 -37.76 34.56 -18.96
C HIS A 91 -36.71 35.08 -19.94
N LEU A 92 -37.06 35.36 -21.20
CA LEU A 92 -36.09 35.80 -22.22
C LEU A 92 -35.77 37.30 -22.14
N ARG A 93 -36.65 38.10 -21.52
CA ARG A 93 -36.52 39.56 -21.46
C ARG A 93 -35.17 40.06 -20.94
N PRO A 94 -34.64 39.54 -19.82
CA PRO A 94 -33.37 40.02 -19.31
C PRO A 94 -32.21 39.82 -20.28
N PHE A 95 -32.21 38.73 -21.06
CA PHE A 95 -31.07 38.35 -21.91
C PHE A 95 -30.90 39.22 -23.15
N TYR A 96 -32.00 39.66 -23.79
CA TYR A 96 -31.91 40.54 -24.97
C TYR A 96 -31.87 42.04 -24.63
N GLU A 97 -32.15 42.41 -23.38
CA GLU A 97 -32.02 43.79 -22.88
C GLU A 97 -30.64 44.07 -22.28
N SER A 98 -30.00 43.05 -21.69
CA SER A 98 -28.67 43.18 -21.09
C SER A 98 -27.51 42.96 -22.07
N SER A 99 -27.73 42.33 -23.22
CA SER A 99 -26.65 42.02 -24.17
C SER A 99 -26.24 43.25 -25.00
N PRO A 100 -24.95 43.62 -25.04
CA PRO A 100 -24.47 44.71 -25.90
C PRO A 100 -24.47 44.33 -27.40
N GLU A 101 -24.35 43.02 -27.69
CA GLU A 101 -24.39 42.44 -29.03
C GLU A 101 -25.76 41.80 -29.33
N PRO A 102 -26.17 41.72 -30.60
CA PRO A 102 -27.39 40.99 -30.98
C PRO A 102 -27.23 39.50 -30.64
N LEU A 103 -28.24 38.92 -30.00
CA LEU A 103 -28.28 37.49 -29.69
C LEU A 103 -28.16 36.67 -30.98
N THR A 104 -27.18 35.79 -31.04
CA THR A 104 -27.01 34.86 -32.16
C THR A 104 -28.11 33.78 -32.13
N PRO A 105 -28.51 33.23 -33.30
CA PRO A 105 -29.50 32.16 -33.35
C PRO A 105 -29.05 30.92 -32.55
N GLU A 106 -27.75 30.64 -32.46
CA GLU A 106 -27.20 29.54 -31.67
C GLU A 106 -27.39 29.75 -30.16
N LEU A 107 -27.10 30.94 -29.64
CA LEU A 107 -27.27 31.26 -28.21
C LEU A 107 -28.76 31.27 -27.84
N LEU A 108 -29.60 31.78 -28.73
CA LEU A 108 -31.05 31.81 -28.52
C LEU A 108 -31.66 30.40 -28.58
N GLN A 109 -31.12 29.50 -29.41
CA GLN A 109 -31.46 28.09 -29.40
C GLN A 109 -31.11 27.46 -28.04
N GLN A 110 -29.90 27.70 -27.54
CA GLN A 110 -29.45 27.20 -26.25
C GLN A 110 -30.33 27.73 -25.10
N LEU A 111 -30.72 29.00 -25.12
CA LEU A 111 -31.67 29.61 -24.17
C LEU A 111 -33.02 28.91 -24.21
N CYS A 112 -33.61 28.75 -25.40
CA CYS A 112 -34.90 28.11 -25.58
C CYS A 112 -34.90 26.62 -25.21
N ASP A 113 -33.82 25.91 -25.49
CA ASP A 113 -33.68 24.50 -25.12
C ASP A 113 -33.46 24.35 -23.60
N CYS A 114 -32.69 25.25 -22.97
CA CYS A 114 -32.53 25.28 -21.52
C CYS A 114 -33.86 25.54 -20.80
N LEU A 115 -34.63 26.54 -21.25
CA LEU A 115 -35.94 26.87 -20.68
C LEU A 115 -36.94 25.72 -20.85
N ARG A 116 -36.89 25.00 -21.98
CA ARG A 116 -37.75 23.83 -22.21
C ARG A 116 -37.32 22.63 -21.35
N GLY A 117 -36.03 22.44 -21.15
CA GLY A 117 -35.49 21.37 -20.31
C GLY A 117 -35.76 21.58 -18.82
N HIS A 118 -35.86 22.84 -18.38
CA HIS A 118 -36.05 23.21 -16.98
C HIS A 118 -37.10 24.31 -16.81
N PRO A 119 -38.41 23.99 -16.89
CA PRO A 119 -39.48 24.99 -16.87
C PRO A 119 -39.64 25.70 -15.52
N ALA A 120 -39.08 25.15 -14.43
CA ALA A 120 -39.12 25.73 -13.09
C ALA A 120 -37.94 26.67 -12.77
N TRP A 121 -37.01 26.86 -13.72
CA TRP A 121 -35.82 27.67 -13.50
C TRP A 121 -36.08 29.17 -13.68
N SER A 122 -35.60 29.96 -12.71
CA SER A 122 -35.63 31.42 -12.84
C SER A 122 -34.62 31.92 -13.88
N PRO A 123 -34.75 33.16 -14.39
CA PRO A 123 -33.79 33.73 -15.34
C PRO A 123 -32.34 33.72 -14.83
N ALA A 124 -32.13 33.77 -13.50
CA ALA A 124 -30.81 33.67 -12.90
C ALA A 124 -30.20 32.27 -13.03
N HIS A 125 -30.98 31.19 -12.93
CA HIS A 125 -30.49 29.83 -13.15
C HIS A 125 -30.03 29.62 -14.60
N VAL A 126 -30.83 30.12 -15.55
CA VAL A 126 -30.52 30.04 -16.99
C VAL A 126 -29.28 30.86 -17.34
N ALA A 127 -29.12 32.04 -16.72
CA ALA A 127 -27.91 32.87 -16.90
C ALA A 127 -26.65 32.12 -16.46
N VAL A 128 -26.69 31.40 -15.33
CA VAL A 128 -25.57 30.58 -14.85
C VAL A 128 -25.32 29.37 -15.74
N GLU A 129 -26.37 28.67 -16.18
CA GLU A 129 -26.24 27.47 -17.00
C GLU A 129 -25.53 27.76 -18.34
N LEU A 130 -25.79 28.94 -18.91
CA LEU A 130 -25.22 29.36 -20.18
C LEU A 130 -23.97 30.25 -20.05
N GLY A 131 -23.57 30.61 -18.83
CA GLY A 131 -22.39 31.46 -18.59
C GLY A 131 -22.58 32.93 -19.00
N LEU A 132 -23.82 33.44 -18.98
CA LEU A 132 -24.17 34.78 -19.44
C LEU A 132 -24.00 35.82 -18.32
N LEU A 133 -22.77 36.25 -18.07
CA LEU A 133 -22.44 37.20 -16.99
C LEU A 133 -23.17 38.56 -17.13
N GLU A 134 -23.31 39.04 -18.36
CA GLU A 134 -23.96 40.34 -18.64
C GLU A 134 -25.43 40.37 -18.19
N ALA A 135 -26.10 39.21 -18.12
CA ALA A 135 -27.49 39.12 -17.68
C ALA A 135 -27.70 39.55 -16.22
N PHE A 136 -26.67 39.44 -15.37
CA PHE A 136 -26.74 39.85 -13.97
C PHE A 136 -26.84 41.36 -13.77
N ARG A 137 -26.63 42.18 -14.82
CA ARG A 137 -26.88 43.64 -14.75
C ARG A 137 -28.36 44.01 -14.77
N HIS A 138 -29.23 43.10 -15.19
CA HIS A 138 -30.65 43.37 -15.31
C HIS A 138 -31.40 43.12 -13.99
N ASN A 139 -32.23 44.06 -13.55
CA ASN A 139 -32.98 44.00 -12.29
C ASN A 139 -33.84 42.73 -12.14
N GLY A 140 -34.38 42.21 -13.25
CA GLY A 140 -35.16 40.97 -13.28
C GLY A 140 -34.34 39.70 -12.98
N VAL A 141 -33.03 39.72 -13.23
CA VAL A 141 -32.12 38.62 -12.84
C VAL A 141 -31.67 38.82 -11.40
N LEU A 142 -31.30 40.05 -11.02
CA LEU A 142 -30.91 40.42 -9.65
C LEU A 142 -31.97 40.05 -8.61
N GLY A 143 -33.24 40.29 -8.90
CA GLY A 143 -34.36 39.92 -8.03
C GLY A 143 -34.50 38.40 -7.82
N CYS A 144 -33.95 37.59 -8.72
CA CYS A 144 -34.03 36.13 -8.72
C CYS A 144 -32.73 35.45 -8.30
N VAL A 145 -31.68 36.18 -7.92
CA VAL A 145 -30.35 35.60 -7.56
C VAL A 145 -30.44 34.62 -6.39
N ASN A 146 -31.39 34.82 -5.48
CA ASN A 146 -31.62 33.98 -4.31
C ASN A 146 -32.89 33.10 -4.41
N SER A 147 -33.57 33.10 -5.56
CA SER A 147 -34.79 32.29 -5.73
C SER A 147 -34.41 30.80 -5.80
N PRO A 148 -34.96 29.92 -4.96
CA PRO A 148 -34.80 28.49 -5.13
C PRO A 148 -35.67 27.99 -6.29
N ASP A 149 -35.21 26.94 -6.97
CA ASP A 149 -35.98 26.29 -8.03
C ASP A 149 -37.16 25.46 -7.48
N GLY A 150 -38.11 25.16 -8.37
CA GLY A 150 -39.34 24.46 -8.02
C GLY A 150 -39.19 22.95 -7.82
N GLU A 151 -38.07 22.34 -8.20
CA GLU A 151 -37.87 20.87 -8.18
C GLU A 151 -36.97 20.43 -7.02
N ASP A 152 -35.78 21.00 -6.89
CA ASP A 152 -34.77 20.55 -5.92
C ASP A 152 -34.54 21.57 -4.78
N GLY A 153 -35.08 22.78 -4.90
CA GLY A 153 -34.75 23.93 -4.04
C GLY A 153 -33.36 24.52 -4.33
N CYS A 154 -32.76 24.23 -5.49
CA CYS A 154 -31.45 24.75 -5.89
C CYS A 154 -31.52 26.26 -6.11
N THR A 155 -30.47 26.99 -5.75
CA THR A 155 -30.32 28.40 -6.13
C THR A 155 -29.36 28.54 -7.33
N PRO A 156 -29.34 29.68 -8.03
CA PRO A 156 -28.37 29.93 -9.10
C PRO A 156 -26.92 29.74 -8.62
N LEU A 157 -26.63 30.09 -7.37
CA LEU A 157 -25.32 29.90 -6.75
C LEU A 157 -24.96 28.41 -6.60
N HIS A 158 -25.91 27.54 -6.26
CA HIS A 158 -25.69 26.09 -6.23
C HIS A 158 -25.30 25.55 -7.62
N LEU A 159 -25.98 26.01 -8.68
CA LEU A 159 -25.65 25.61 -10.05
C LEU A 159 -24.25 26.08 -10.47
N ALA A 160 -23.88 27.34 -10.16
CA ALA A 160 -22.56 27.88 -10.47
C ALA A 160 -21.46 27.04 -9.80
N CYS A 161 -21.68 26.66 -8.54
CA CYS A 161 -20.75 25.80 -7.80
C CYS A 161 -20.60 24.40 -8.40
N ARG A 162 -21.71 23.79 -8.85
CA ARG A 162 -21.71 22.45 -9.48
C ARG A 162 -20.98 22.45 -10.82
N ARG A 163 -21.17 23.49 -11.63
CA ARG A 163 -20.48 23.65 -12.92
C ARG A 163 -19.00 23.93 -12.75
N GLY A 164 -18.62 24.59 -11.65
CA GLY A 164 -17.24 25.01 -11.42
C GLY A 164 -16.87 26.30 -12.16
N ASP A 165 -17.88 27.09 -12.56
CA ASP A 165 -17.70 28.35 -13.26
C ASP A 165 -17.37 29.47 -12.27
N VAL A 166 -16.09 29.84 -12.24
CA VAL A 166 -15.55 30.85 -11.33
C VAL A 166 -16.04 32.25 -11.70
N ALA A 167 -16.27 32.54 -12.98
CA ALA A 167 -16.70 33.86 -13.41
C ALA A 167 -18.15 34.13 -12.97
N CYS A 168 -19.06 33.18 -13.22
CA CYS A 168 -20.43 33.26 -12.73
C CYS A 168 -20.48 33.30 -11.20
N LEU A 169 -19.60 32.56 -10.52
CA LEU A 169 -19.53 32.56 -9.06
C LEU A 169 -19.17 33.94 -8.50
N LEU A 170 -18.14 34.60 -9.04
CA LEU A 170 -17.71 35.92 -8.56
C LEU A 170 -18.79 36.99 -8.78
N GLU A 171 -19.40 37.01 -9.97
CA GLU A 171 -20.51 37.93 -10.27
C GLU A 171 -21.71 37.73 -9.34
N LEU A 172 -22.09 36.48 -9.05
CA LEU A 172 -23.17 36.18 -8.09
C LEU A 172 -22.83 36.66 -6.67
N LEU A 173 -21.58 36.51 -6.23
CA LEU A 173 -21.14 36.98 -4.91
C LEU A 173 -21.14 38.52 -4.84
N GLU A 174 -20.72 39.21 -5.92
CA GLU A 174 -20.83 40.67 -6.04
C GLU A 174 -22.30 41.15 -5.97
N CYS A 175 -23.21 40.38 -6.58
CA CYS A 175 -24.66 40.59 -6.50
C CYS A 175 -25.28 40.24 -5.14
N ARG A 176 -24.47 39.95 -4.10
CA ARG A 176 -24.90 39.57 -2.74
C ARG A 176 -25.78 38.31 -2.72
N ALA A 177 -25.46 37.32 -3.55
CA ALA A 177 -26.05 35.99 -3.43
C ALA A 177 -25.80 35.39 -2.04
N ARG A 178 -26.82 34.73 -1.48
CA ARG A 178 -26.77 34.10 -0.17
C ARG A 178 -26.10 32.74 -0.24
N VAL A 179 -25.05 32.57 0.56
CA VAL A 179 -24.23 31.34 0.66
C VAL A 179 -24.81 30.34 1.68
N ASP A 180 -25.70 30.81 2.57
CA ASP A 180 -26.28 30.05 3.68
C ASP A 180 -27.55 29.28 3.32
N VAL A 181 -28.04 29.40 2.09
CA VAL A 181 -29.24 28.69 1.63
C VAL A 181 -28.89 27.22 1.38
N ALA A 182 -29.74 26.33 1.87
CA ALA A 182 -29.70 24.91 1.59
C ALA A 182 -30.86 24.50 0.68
N ASP A 183 -30.63 23.49 -0.16
CA ASP A 183 -31.66 22.90 -1.02
C ASP A 183 -32.66 22.03 -0.20
N ARG A 184 -33.61 21.36 -0.87
CA ARG A 184 -34.60 20.48 -0.21
C ARG A 184 -33.97 19.25 0.46
N ARG A 185 -32.72 18.91 0.12
CA ARG A 185 -31.94 17.80 0.71
C ARG A 185 -31.05 18.29 1.85
N GLY A 186 -31.10 19.57 2.20
CA GLY A 186 -30.22 20.19 3.19
C GLY A 186 -28.79 20.38 2.68
N GLU A 187 -28.56 20.29 1.37
CA GLU A 187 -27.24 20.47 0.77
C GLU A 187 -26.97 21.96 0.52
N THR A 188 -25.81 22.41 0.99
CA THR A 188 -25.33 23.78 0.81
C THR A 188 -24.52 23.95 -0.47
N VAL A 189 -24.15 25.19 -0.81
CA VAL A 189 -23.28 25.49 -1.96
C VAL A 189 -21.95 24.72 -1.93
N PHE A 190 -21.41 24.39 -0.75
CA PHE A 190 -20.19 23.60 -0.62
C PHE A 190 -20.39 22.14 -1.00
N HIS A 191 -21.57 21.56 -0.74
CA HIS A 191 -21.91 20.22 -1.22
C HIS A 191 -21.97 20.19 -2.75
N TYR A 192 -22.55 21.24 -3.36
CA TYR A 192 -22.58 21.39 -4.81
C TYR A 192 -21.19 21.63 -5.41
N ALA A 193 -20.36 22.45 -4.77
CA ALA A 193 -18.96 22.67 -5.18
C ALA A 193 -18.16 21.35 -5.20
N VAL A 194 -18.35 20.51 -4.17
CA VAL A 194 -17.73 19.17 -4.10
C VAL A 194 -18.24 18.24 -5.20
N ARG A 195 -19.50 18.36 -5.64
CA ARG A 195 -20.01 17.62 -6.81
C ARG A 195 -19.39 18.09 -8.11
N GLY A 196 -19.00 19.36 -8.20
CA GLY A 196 -18.21 19.91 -9.30
C GLY A 196 -16.77 19.40 -9.36
N HIS A 197 -15.98 19.92 -10.30
CA HIS A 197 -14.59 19.49 -10.52
C HIS A 197 -13.56 20.58 -10.18
N ASN A 198 -14.00 21.79 -9.86
CA ASN A 198 -13.11 22.93 -9.66
C ASN A 198 -12.88 23.25 -8.17
N PRO A 199 -11.71 22.95 -7.58
CA PRO A 199 -11.42 23.21 -6.18
C PRO A 199 -11.36 24.71 -5.84
N GLN A 200 -11.09 25.58 -6.81
CA GLN A 200 -11.01 27.03 -6.59
C GLN A 200 -12.34 27.62 -6.11
N VAL A 201 -13.47 27.03 -6.52
CA VAL A 201 -14.80 27.43 -6.06
C VAL A 201 -14.91 27.34 -4.54
N VAL A 202 -14.38 26.26 -3.94
CA VAL A 202 -14.37 26.07 -2.49
C VAL A 202 -13.53 27.14 -1.80
N GLU A 203 -12.34 27.44 -2.34
CA GLU A 203 -11.44 28.45 -1.79
C GLU A 203 -12.01 29.87 -1.88
N ILE A 204 -12.75 30.19 -2.95
CA ILE A 204 -13.43 31.49 -3.12
C ILE A 204 -14.59 31.62 -2.12
N LEU A 205 -15.44 30.58 -2.04
CA LEU A 205 -16.57 30.57 -1.10
C LEU A 205 -16.09 30.67 0.35
N GLY A 206 -14.98 30.00 0.70
CA GLY A 206 -14.38 30.00 2.04
C GLY A 206 -13.85 31.36 2.52
N LYS A 207 -13.66 32.34 1.63
CA LYS A 207 -13.30 33.73 2.02
C LYS A 207 -14.46 34.50 2.64
N THR A 208 -15.70 34.06 2.41
CA THR A 208 -16.90 34.78 2.86
C THR A 208 -17.16 34.46 4.34
N PRO A 209 -17.43 35.43 5.23
CA PRO A 209 -17.49 35.19 6.69
C PRO A 209 -18.68 34.34 7.17
N THR A 210 -19.70 34.10 6.33
CA THR A 210 -20.91 33.33 6.67
C THR A 210 -20.74 31.83 6.39
N VAL A 211 -19.67 31.23 6.91
CA VAL A 211 -19.21 29.90 6.48
C VAL A 211 -20.03 28.76 7.10
N VAL A 212 -20.81 28.04 6.29
CA VAL A 212 -21.56 26.83 6.69
C VAL A 212 -20.86 25.53 6.23
N LEU A 213 -19.53 25.48 6.38
CA LEU A 213 -18.70 24.33 5.94
C LEU A 213 -19.03 23.03 6.70
N ASP A 214 -19.50 23.15 7.93
CA ASP A 214 -19.79 22.01 8.81
C ASP A 214 -21.28 21.63 8.79
N HIS A 215 -22.07 22.21 7.87
CA HIS A 215 -23.49 21.85 7.74
C HIS A 215 -23.65 20.39 7.37
N LEU A 216 -24.61 19.72 8.04
CA LEU A 216 -25.01 18.37 7.71
C LEU A 216 -26.22 18.40 6.79
N SER A 217 -26.13 17.73 5.65
CA SER A 217 -27.29 17.46 4.79
C SER A 217 -28.31 16.56 5.51
N HIS A 218 -29.50 16.36 4.93
CA HIS A 218 -30.47 15.40 5.46
C HIS A 218 -29.95 13.95 5.47
N GLU A 219 -28.94 13.63 4.66
CA GLU A 219 -28.21 12.35 4.71
C GLU A 219 -27.12 12.32 5.80
N GLY A 220 -27.02 13.39 6.61
CA GLY A 220 -26.03 13.56 7.66
C GLY A 220 -24.59 13.56 7.14
N LEU A 221 -24.36 14.19 5.99
CA LEU A 221 -23.04 14.36 5.39
C LEU A 221 -22.66 15.84 5.42
N THR A 222 -21.42 16.14 5.79
CA THR A 222 -20.82 17.46 5.51
C THR A 222 -20.22 17.46 4.11
N PRO A 223 -19.86 18.62 3.53
CA PRO A 223 -19.11 18.69 2.28
C PRO A 223 -17.83 17.85 2.31
N LEU A 224 -17.15 17.80 3.46
CA LEU A 224 -15.95 16.98 3.67
C LEU A 224 -16.28 15.48 3.62
N HIS A 225 -17.40 15.04 4.21
CA HIS A 225 -17.87 13.65 4.08
C HIS A 225 -18.19 13.30 2.63
N LEU A 226 -18.90 14.18 1.91
CA LEU A 226 -19.24 13.97 0.50
C LEU A 226 -17.99 13.89 -0.38
N ALA A 227 -16.99 14.75 -0.15
CA ALA A 227 -15.72 14.72 -0.88
C ALA A 227 -14.97 13.40 -0.63
N CYS A 228 -14.96 12.94 0.62
CA CYS A 228 -14.39 11.64 1.00
C CYS A 228 -15.15 10.46 0.41
N GLN A 229 -16.47 10.55 0.26
CA GLN A 229 -17.30 9.50 -0.35
C GLN A 229 -17.06 9.40 -1.86
N LEU A 230 -16.95 10.55 -2.54
CA LEU A 230 -16.70 10.63 -3.99
C LEU A 230 -15.23 10.38 -4.36
N GLY A 231 -14.30 10.45 -3.39
CA GLY A 231 -12.87 10.24 -3.63
C GLY A 231 -12.15 11.44 -4.24
N LYS A 232 -12.67 12.66 -4.06
CA LYS A 232 -12.11 13.89 -4.65
C LYS A 232 -11.06 14.50 -3.72
N GLU A 233 -9.82 14.05 -3.86
CA GLU A 233 -8.69 14.49 -3.02
C GLU A 233 -8.48 16.02 -3.05
N ASP A 234 -8.50 16.64 -4.24
CA ASP A 234 -8.28 18.09 -4.37
C ASP A 234 -9.34 18.92 -3.64
N MET A 235 -10.59 18.43 -3.64
CA MET A 235 -11.69 19.04 -2.90
C MET A 235 -11.50 18.89 -1.39
N VAL A 236 -11.08 17.71 -0.93
CA VAL A 236 -10.74 17.48 0.49
C VAL A 236 -9.64 18.45 0.93
N ARG A 237 -8.55 18.58 0.16
CA ARG A 237 -7.45 19.52 0.46
C ARG A 237 -7.94 20.96 0.53
N SER A 238 -8.78 21.38 -0.41
CA SER A 238 -9.30 22.75 -0.47
C SER A 238 -10.27 23.06 0.68
N LEU A 239 -11.14 22.12 1.05
CA LEU A 239 -12.01 22.24 2.22
C LEU A 239 -11.20 22.33 3.52
N LEU A 240 -10.15 21.52 3.67
CA LEU A 240 -9.27 21.55 4.84
C LEU A 240 -8.46 22.86 4.93
N LYS A 241 -8.02 23.43 3.80
CA LYS A 241 -7.42 24.77 3.77
C LYS A 241 -8.38 25.84 4.28
N CYS A 242 -9.68 25.68 4.03
CA CYS A 242 -10.74 26.57 4.53
C CYS A 242 -11.15 26.27 5.98
N GLN A 243 -10.36 25.49 6.73
CA GLN A 243 -10.61 25.10 8.12
C GLN A 243 -11.90 24.30 8.35
N ALA A 244 -12.34 23.51 7.37
CA ALA A 244 -13.46 22.56 7.56
C ALA A 244 -13.14 21.58 8.70
N SER A 245 -14.11 21.33 9.58
CA SER A 245 -13.88 20.52 10.78
C SER A 245 -13.85 19.02 10.46
N CYS A 246 -12.74 18.38 10.81
CA CYS A 246 -12.62 16.92 10.78
C CYS A 246 -13.40 16.23 11.91
N GLY A 247 -13.84 16.99 12.93
CA GLY A 247 -14.48 16.49 14.14
C GLY A 247 -16.01 16.37 14.05
N VAL A 248 -16.62 16.68 12.91
CA VAL A 248 -18.07 16.54 12.73
C VAL A 248 -18.42 15.08 12.50
N VAL A 249 -19.36 14.57 13.30
CA VAL A 249 -19.87 13.21 13.15
C VAL A 249 -20.99 13.19 12.12
N GLY A 250 -20.75 12.53 10.98
CA GLY A 250 -21.79 12.23 10.00
C GLY A 250 -22.46 10.87 10.25
N THR A 251 -23.29 10.43 9.29
CA THR A 251 -24.00 9.13 9.35
C THR A 251 -23.07 7.91 9.46
N LEU A 252 -21.85 8.03 8.93
CA LEU A 252 -20.85 6.96 8.89
C LEU A 252 -19.68 7.18 9.86
N GLY A 253 -19.87 8.06 10.86
CA GLY A 253 -18.80 8.52 11.74
C GLY A 253 -18.11 9.76 11.18
N TYR A 254 -16.85 9.98 11.52
CA TYR A 254 -16.06 11.12 11.03
C TYR A 254 -15.70 11.00 9.53
N PRO A 255 -15.28 12.09 8.86
CA PRO A 255 -14.92 12.08 7.44
C PRO A 255 -13.85 11.04 7.08
N ILE A 256 -12.87 10.81 7.96
CA ILE A 256 -11.84 9.78 7.78
C ILE A 256 -12.43 8.37 7.70
N HIS A 257 -13.47 8.05 8.50
CA HIS A 257 -14.16 6.77 8.45
C HIS A 257 -14.88 6.59 7.11
N THR A 258 -15.46 7.67 6.58
CA THR A 258 -16.09 7.68 5.26
C THR A 258 -15.06 7.41 4.16
N ALA A 259 -13.93 8.12 4.16
CA ALA A 259 -12.84 7.89 3.21
C ALA A 259 -12.36 6.42 3.22
N LEU A 260 -12.19 5.84 4.40
CA LEU A 260 -11.73 4.46 4.56
C LEU A 260 -12.79 3.43 4.14
N LYS A 261 -14.08 3.69 4.45
CA LYS A 261 -15.18 2.83 4.02
C LYS A 261 -15.25 2.74 2.49
N TYR A 262 -15.03 3.83 1.78
CA TYR A 262 -15.01 3.87 0.31
C TYR A 262 -13.63 3.58 -0.29
N SER A 263 -12.62 3.33 0.54
CA SER A 263 -11.26 2.97 0.14
C SER A 263 -10.48 4.04 -0.64
N HIS A 264 -10.74 5.31 -0.32
CA HIS A 264 -10.09 6.47 -0.95
C HIS A 264 -8.87 6.90 -0.16
N LYS A 265 -7.72 6.32 -0.49
CA LYS A 265 -6.42 6.56 0.18
C LYS A 265 -6.01 8.03 0.17
N GLY A 266 -6.12 8.71 -0.97
CA GLY A 266 -5.73 10.12 -1.11
C GLY A 266 -6.51 11.05 -0.18
N CYS A 267 -7.82 10.84 -0.06
CA CYS A 267 -8.68 11.59 0.86
C CYS A 267 -8.29 11.33 2.33
N ALA A 268 -8.07 10.06 2.71
CA ALA A 268 -7.64 9.73 4.06
C ALA A 268 -6.25 10.32 4.38
N GLN A 269 -5.32 10.29 3.42
CA GLN A 269 -4.00 10.88 3.57
C GLN A 269 -4.07 12.41 3.75
N ALA A 270 -4.86 13.10 2.93
CA ALA A 270 -5.03 14.55 3.02
C ALA A 270 -5.61 14.98 4.39
N ILE A 271 -6.55 14.22 4.96
CA ILE A 271 -7.06 14.46 6.31
C ILE A 271 -5.96 14.30 7.37
N LEU A 272 -5.16 13.24 7.27
CA LEU A 272 -4.11 12.92 8.24
C LEU A 272 -2.91 13.89 8.18
N GLU A 273 -2.64 14.48 7.02
CA GLU A 273 -1.62 15.51 6.85
C GLU A 273 -1.97 16.81 7.59
N VAL A 274 -3.26 17.14 7.69
CA VAL A 274 -3.75 18.34 8.38
C VAL A 274 -4.01 18.05 9.86
N ASP A 275 -4.66 16.93 10.16
CA ASP A 275 -5.00 16.51 11.52
C ASP A 275 -4.64 15.05 11.76
N ALA A 276 -3.42 14.83 12.24
CA ALA A 276 -2.93 13.50 12.60
C ALA A 276 -3.68 12.88 13.80
N SER A 277 -4.44 13.67 14.59
CA SER A 277 -5.22 13.15 15.72
C SER A 277 -6.39 12.28 15.26
N GLN A 278 -6.85 12.45 14.01
CA GLN A 278 -7.95 11.68 13.41
C GLN A 278 -7.67 10.17 13.39
N VAL A 279 -6.40 9.74 13.43
CA VAL A 279 -6.04 8.31 13.53
C VAL A 279 -6.60 7.66 14.80
N ARG A 280 -6.79 8.43 15.88
CA ARG A 280 -7.35 7.96 17.16
C ARG A 280 -8.85 8.22 17.31
N SER A 281 -9.48 8.87 16.34
CA SER A 281 -10.92 9.11 16.35
C SER A 281 -11.69 7.78 16.42
N ARG A 282 -12.80 7.74 17.15
CA ARG A 282 -13.59 6.52 17.30
C ARG A 282 -14.98 6.71 16.72
N ASP A 283 -15.40 5.85 15.79
CA ASP A 283 -16.78 5.85 15.27
C ASP A 283 -17.76 5.71 16.45
N PRO A 284 -18.68 6.66 16.69
CA PRO A 284 -19.64 6.60 17.79
C PRO A 284 -20.52 5.34 17.81
N ARG A 285 -20.77 4.70 16.66
CA ARG A 285 -21.65 3.52 16.57
C ARG A 285 -20.98 2.26 17.10
N HIS A 286 -19.71 2.06 16.75
CA HIS A 286 -18.99 0.80 17.02
C HIS A 286 -17.80 1.02 17.96
N ASN A 287 -17.54 2.26 18.39
CA ASN A 287 -16.35 2.67 19.12
C ASN A 287 -15.06 2.20 18.43
N ALA A 288 -15.05 2.21 17.09
CA ALA A 288 -14.01 1.61 16.27
C ALA A 288 -13.08 2.69 15.69
N THR A 289 -11.77 2.45 15.73
CA THR A 289 -10.77 3.36 15.15
C THR A 289 -10.77 3.28 13.61
N PRO A 290 -10.16 4.24 12.89
CA PRO A 290 -10.04 4.19 11.44
C PRO A 290 -9.39 2.89 10.95
N LEU A 291 -8.47 2.32 11.73
CA LEU A 291 -7.81 1.04 11.41
C LEU A 291 -8.80 -0.13 11.28
N HIS A 292 -9.89 -0.13 12.04
CA HIS A 292 -10.95 -1.15 11.95
C HIS A 292 -11.72 -1.09 10.62
N TRP A 293 -11.77 0.10 10.00
CA TRP A 293 -12.50 0.34 8.75
C TRP A 293 -11.63 0.14 7.50
N ALA A 294 -10.32 -0.04 7.65
CA ALA A 294 -9.39 -0.25 6.54
C ALA A 294 -9.73 -1.54 5.76
N LYS A 295 -9.95 -1.38 4.45
CA LYS A 295 -10.27 -2.49 3.53
C LYS A 295 -9.11 -3.00 2.70
N LYS A 296 -8.07 -2.19 2.51
CA LYS A 296 -6.90 -2.48 1.67
C LYS A 296 -5.62 -2.34 2.49
N ALA A 297 -4.62 -3.17 2.19
CA ALA A 297 -3.33 -3.17 2.87
C ALA A 297 -2.65 -1.79 2.86
N GLU A 298 -2.69 -1.08 1.72
CA GLU A 298 -2.11 0.25 1.60
C GLU A 298 -2.72 1.28 2.58
N MET A 299 -4.01 1.18 2.88
CA MET A 299 -4.66 2.07 3.84
C MET A 299 -4.29 1.68 5.27
N THR A 300 -4.19 0.39 5.56
CA THR A 300 -3.70 -0.11 6.85
C THR A 300 -2.27 0.38 7.09
N GLN A 301 -1.38 0.26 6.10
CA GLN A 301 -0.01 0.76 6.16
C GLN A 301 0.04 2.28 6.36
N LEU A 302 -0.80 3.04 5.65
CA LEU A 302 -0.90 4.50 5.82
C LEU A 302 -1.26 4.87 7.26
N LEU A 303 -2.32 4.27 7.81
CA LEU A 303 -2.78 4.54 9.18
C LEU A 303 -1.71 4.20 10.22
N LEU A 304 -1.02 3.08 10.05
CA LEU A 304 0.07 2.65 10.94
C LEU A 304 1.28 3.59 10.84
N LYS A 305 1.59 4.11 9.64
CA LYS A 305 2.66 5.11 9.45
C LYS A 305 2.38 6.40 10.21
N TYR A 306 1.11 6.83 10.29
CA TYR A 306 0.69 8.00 11.07
C TYR A 306 0.50 7.69 12.57
N GLY A 307 0.91 6.51 13.06
CA GLY A 307 0.93 6.19 14.48
C GLY A 307 -0.37 5.57 15.02
N SER A 308 -1.15 4.89 14.17
CA SER A 308 -2.32 4.13 14.64
C SER A 308 -1.90 3.02 15.59
N GLU A 309 -2.57 2.95 16.74
CA GLU A 309 -2.44 1.84 17.66
C GLU A 309 -3.10 0.59 17.06
N VAL A 310 -2.36 -0.51 17.00
CA VAL A 310 -2.79 -1.77 16.37
C VAL A 310 -3.78 -2.53 17.25
N ASN A 311 -3.51 -2.55 18.56
CA ASN A 311 -4.18 -3.42 19.53
C ASN A 311 -5.31 -2.69 20.29
N VAL A 312 -6.11 -1.91 19.57
CA VAL A 312 -7.30 -1.23 20.13
C VAL A 312 -8.53 -2.09 19.88
N SER A 313 -9.35 -2.28 20.91
CA SER A 313 -10.63 -2.96 20.80
C SER A 313 -11.77 -1.99 20.46
N SER A 314 -12.71 -2.48 19.65
CA SER A 314 -14.00 -1.84 19.38
C SER A 314 -15.03 -2.16 20.48
N ARG A 315 -16.26 -1.65 20.36
CA ARG A 315 -17.36 -1.92 21.30
C ARG A 315 -17.73 -3.41 21.39
N THR A 316 -17.50 -4.19 20.34
CA THR A 316 -17.71 -5.65 20.33
C THR A 316 -16.49 -6.43 20.83
N ALA A 317 -15.52 -5.75 21.47
CA ALA A 317 -14.21 -6.27 21.84
C ALA A 317 -13.31 -6.70 20.66
N ASP A 318 -13.77 -6.59 19.42
CA ASP A 318 -12.97 -6.93 18.24
C ASP A 318 -11.87 -5.90 17.99
N MET A 319 -10.65 -6.38 17.78
CA MET A 319 -9.53 -5.58 17.24
C MET A 319 -9.55 -5.53 15.71
N ALA A 320 -8.74 -4.65 15.11
CA ALA A 320 -8.60 -4.55 13.65
C ALA A 320 -8.25 -5.91 12.99
N LEU A 321 -7.43 -6.73 13.66
CA LEU A 321 -7.08 -8.08 13.17
C LEU A 321 -8.30 -9.00 13.09
N HIS A 322 -9.21 -8.97 14.08
CA HIS A 322 -10.45 -9.75 14.06
C HIS A 322 -11.32 -9.40 12.85
N ILE A 323 -11.44 -8.10 12.55
CA ILE A 323 -12.23 -7.64 11.40
C ILE A 323 -11.59 -8.05 10.08
N ALA A 324 -10.26 -7.93 9.95
CA ALA A 324 -9.53 -8.35 8.76
C ALA A 324 -9.74 -9.86 8.50
N VAL A 325 -9.61 -10.69 9.54
CA VAL A 325 -9.81 -12.14 9.45
C VAL A 325 -11.25 -12.50 9.12
N ARG A 326 -12.22 -11.94 9.83
CA ARG A 326 -13.66 -12.18 9.61
C ARG A 326 -14.11 -11.83 8.19
N ARG A 327 -13.46 -10.84 7.58
CA ARG A 327 -13.75 -10.39 6.21
C ARG A 327 -12.86 -11.04 5.15
N GLY A 328 -11.96 -11.96 5.51
CA GLY A 328 -11.06 -12.65 4.57
C GLY A 328 -10.02 -11.74 3.92
N ARG A 329 -9.64 -10.63 4.58
CA ARG A 329 -8.67 -9.65 4.05
C ARG A 329 -7.25 -10.06 4.44
N PHE A 330 -6.69 -11.04 3.75
CA PHE A 330 -5.36 -11.60 4.03
C PHE A 330 -4.27 -10.53 4.08
N ASP A 331 -4.14 -9.69 3.04
CA ASP A 331 -3.10 -8.66 2.99
C ASP A 331 -3.20 -7.65 4.15
N CYS A 332 -4.43 -7.31 4.56
CA CYS A 332 -4.64 -6.43 5.71
C CYS A 332 -4.22 -7.12 7.02
N ALA A 333 -4.55 -8.40 7.17
CA ALA A 333 -4.14 -9.18 8.33
C ALA A 333 -2.61 -9.32 8.40
N MET A 334 -1.93 -9.56 7.27
CA MET A 334 -0.47 -9.60 7.21
C MET A 334 0.16 -8.28 7.62
N VAL A 335 -0.35 -7.14 7.13
CA VAL A 335 0.13 -5.83 7.58
C VAL A 335 -0.09 -5.65 9.10
N LEU A 336 -1.20 -6.08 9.65
CA LEU A 336 -1.45 -5.98 11.09
C LEU A 336 -0.50 -6.89 11.90
N LEU A 337 -0.34 -8.16 11.51
CA LEU A 337 0.55 -9.14 12.16
C LEU A 337 2.00 -8.66 12.15
N THR A 338 2.47 -8.15 11.01
CA THR A 338 3.83 -7.62 10.85
C THR A 338 4.05 -6.32 11.60
N HIS A 339 2.99 -5.64 12.07
CA HIS A 339 3.08 -4.48 12.96
C HIS A 339 2.78 -4.82 14.43
N GLY A 340 2.77 -6.10 14.81
CA GLY A 340 2.63 -6.54 16.20
C GLY A 340 1.18 -6.65 16.68
N ALA A 341 0.25 -6.97 15.78
CA ALA A 341 -1.12 -7.30 16.18
C ALA A 341 -1.15 -8.52 17.10
N ASN A 342 -1.92 -8.43 18.19
CA ASN A 342 -2.08 -9.52 19.14
C ASN A 342 -2.94 -10.64 18.55
N THR A 343 -2.31 -11.78 18.24
CA THR A 343 -2.95 -12.99 17.71
C THR A 343 -3.80 -13.74 18.73
N ASN A 344 -3.62 -13.46 20.03
CA ASN A 344 -4.26 -14.15 21.15
C ASN A 344 -5.33 -13.31 21.85
N ALA A 345 -5.63 -12.11 21.33
CA ALA A 345 -6.68 -11.26 21.86
C ALA A 345 -8.05 -11.94 21.71
N ARG A 346 -8.88 -11.87 22.76
CA ARG A 346 -10.26 -12.36 22.75
C ARG A 346 -11.19 -11.24 22.27
N GLY A 347 -11.82 -11.45 21.12
CA GLY A 347 -12.82 -10.54 20.56
C GLY A 347 -14.24 -10.89 20.99
N GLN A 348 -15.18 -10.68 20.07
CA GLN A 348 -16.59 -11.03 20.30
C GLN A 348 -16.77 -12.54 20.60
N ASP A 349 -17.56 -12.85 21.64
CA ASP A 349 -17.82 -14.20 22.16
C ASP A 349 -16.54 -14.96 22.59
N GLY A 350 -15.50 -14.21 23.00
CA GLY A 350 -14.21 -14.78 23.40
C GLY A 350 -13.39 -15.35 22.25
N ASN A 351 -13.85 -15.21 21.00
CA ASN A 351 -13.17 -15.75 19.84
C ASN A 351 -11.87 -15.00 19.58
N THR A 352 -10.76 -15.72 19.49
CA THR A 352 -9.49 -15.18 18.99
C THR A 352 -9.52 -15.04 17.46
N PRO A 353 -8.60 -14.28 16.85
CA PRO A 353 -8.45 -14.25 15.39
C PRO A 353 -8.34 -15.65 14.79
N LEU A 354 -7.69 -16.59 15.48
CA LEU A 354 -7.57 -17.97 15.01
C LEU A 354 -8.93 -18.68 14.95
N HIS A 355 -9.81 -18.51 15.95
CA HIS A 355 -11.17 -19.05 15.90
C HIS A 355 -11.95 -18.53 14.68
N LEU A 356 -11.83 -17.22 14.39
CA LEU A 356 -12.49 -16.61 13.25
C LEU A 356 -11.95 -17.16 11.93
N ALA A 357 -10.63 -17.35 11.81
CA ALA A 357 -10.01 -17.92 10.62
C ALA A 357 -10.48 -19.37 10.37
N MET A 358 -10.62 -20.17 11.44
CA MET A 358 -11.16 -21.54 11.38
C MET A 358 -12.62 -21.58 10.95
N LYS A 359 -13.46 -20.73 11.57
CA LYS A 359 -14.89 -20.65 11.26
C LYS A 359 -15.16 -20.30 9.79
N HIS A 360 -14.28 -19.51 9.18
CA HIS A 360 -14.39 -19.08 7.79
C HIS A 360 -13.53 -19.88 6.81
N ASP A 361 -12.81 -20.91 7.26
CA ASP A 361 -12.06 -21.84 6.40
C ASP A 361 -10.93 -21.21 5.58
N HIS A 362 -10.24 -20.20 6.15
CA HIS A 362 -9.17 -19.48 5.45
C HIS A 362 -7.78 -20.07 5.76
N LEU A 363 -7.34 -21.12 5.04
CA LEU A 363 -6.07 -21.83 5.33
C LEU A 363 -4.84 -20.92 5.42
N ASP A 364 -4.65 -20.00 4.47
CA ASP A 364 -3.48 -19.11 4.47
C ASP A 364 -3.48 -18.19 5.70
N MET A 365 -4.67 -17.71 6.08
CA MET A 365 -4.86 -16.91 7.29
C MET A 365 -4.57 -17.72 8.56
N ILE A 366 -4.99 -18.99 8.59
CA ILE A 366 -4.72 -19.91 9.68
C ILE A 366 -3.21 -20.09 9.86
N LYS A 367 -2.51 -20.46 8.78
CA LYS A 367 -1.05 -20.62 8.79
C LYS A 367 -0.35 -19.34 9.24
N ALA A 368 -0.77 -18.18 8.72
CA ALA A 368 -0.22 -16.89 9.12
C ALA A 368 -0.39 -16.63 10.62
N ILE A 369 -1.62 -16.76 11.16
CA ILE A 369 -1.86 -16.51 12.59
C ILE A 369 -1.02 -17.43 13.48
N VAL A 370 -0.92 -18.73 13.13
CA VAL A 370 -0.11 -19.70 13.88
C VAL A 370 1.39 -19.39 13.79
N VAL A 371 1.90 -19.08 12.59
CA VAL A 371 3.30 -18.66 12.40
C VAL A 371 3.63 -17.45 13.26
N PHE A 372 2.72 -16.47 13.34
CA PHE A 372 2.88 -15.28 14.18
C PHE A 372 2.58 -15.50 15.67
N GLY A 373 2.33 -16.75 16.12
CA GLY A 373 2.23 -17.12 17.52
C GLY A 373 0.81 -17.19 18.08
N GLY A 374 -0.18 -17.42 17.23
CA GLY A 374 -1.55 -17.74 17.66
C GLY A 374 -1.60 -19.05 18.44
N ASP A 375 -2.11 -18.99 19.67
CA ASP A 375 -2.26 -20.15 20.55
C ASP A 375 -3.53 -20.93 20.19
N VAL A 376 -3.36 -22.23 19.99
CA VAL A 376 -4.41 -23.18 19.59
C VAL A 376 -5.19 -23.73 20.79
N GLU A 377 -4.77 -23.41 22.02
CA GLU A 377 -5.32 -23.90 23.28
C GLU A 377 -6.23 -22.88 23.99
N ILE A 378 -6.31 -21.64 23.52
CA ILE A 378 -7.17 -20.62 24.15
C ILE A 378 -8.64 -20.94 23.83
N PRO A 379 -9.51 -21.23 24.81
CA PRO A 379 -10.93 -21.51 24.54
C PRO A 379 -11.73 -20.21 24.33
N ASN A 380 -12.73 -20.20 23.46
CA ASN A 380 -13.72 -19.11 23.38
C ASN A 380 -14.70 -19.13 24.58
N ASP A 381 -15.70 -18.23 24.60
CA ASP A 381 -16.68 -18.18 25.71
C ASP A 381 -17.60 -19.42 25.76
N PHE A 382 -17.60 -20.24 24.70
CA PHE A 382 -18.31 -21.52 24.63
C PHE A 382 -17.45 -22.72 25.06
N GLY A 383 -16.20 -22.50 25.46
CA GLY A 383 -15.27 -23.56 25.84
C GLY A 383 -14.64 -24.31 24.65
N GLU A 384 -14.85 -23.83 23.42
CA GLU A 384 -14.27 -24.44 22.22
C GLU A 384 -12.87 -23.88 22.00
N THR A 385 -11.86 -24.75 21.85
CA THR A 385 -10.52 -24.33 21.42
C THR A 385 -10.42 -24.34 19.89
N PRO A 386 -9.52 -23.55 19.27
CA PRO A 386 -9.26 -23.62 17.83
C PRO A 386 -8.86 -25.04 17.39
N GLY A 387 -8.10 -25.76 18.20
CA GLY A 387 -7.78 -27.17 17.99
C GLY A 387 -9.03 -28.06 17.88
N LEU A 388 -9.99 -27.89 18.79
CA LEU A 388 -11.26 -28.64 18.77
C LEU A 388 -12.10 -28.30 17.53
N LEU A 389 -12.16 -27.02 17.15
CA LEU A 389 -12.87 -26.58 15.94
C LEU A 389 -12.26 -27.20 14.67
N ALA A 390 -10.93 -27.29 14.60
CA ALA A 390 -10.24 -27.94 13.49
C ALA A 390 -10.50 -29.45 13.44
N ALA A 391 -10.50 -30.14 14.59
CA ALA A 391 -10.80 -31.57 14.67
C ALA A 391 -12.23 -31.92 14.22
N ARG A 392 -13.19 -31.01 14.42
CA ARG A 392 -14.57 -31.14 13.92
C ARG A 392 -14.72 -30.85 12.43
N SER A 393 -13.75 -30.15 11.82
CA SER A 393 -13.75 -29.82 10.41
C SER A 393 -13.17 -30.97 9.59
N SER A 394 -13.91 -31.48 8.60
CA SER A 394 -13.53 -32.62 7.76
C SER A 394 -12.41 -32.31 6.75
N LYS A 395 -11.66 -31.22 6.94
CA LYS A 395 -10.80 -30.58 5.93
C LYS A 395 -9.30 -30.71 6.21
N GLY A 396 -8.88 -31.58 7.13
CA GLY A 396 -7.47 -31.90 7.35
C GLY A 396 -6.68 -30.87 8.18
N TYR A 397 -7.35 -29.89 8.81
CA TYR A 397 -6.69 -28.94 9.72
C TYR A 397 -6.23 -29.56 11.04
N GLY A 398 -6.79 -30.72 11.40
CA GLY A 398 -6.48 -31.42 12.65
C GLY A 398 -4.99 -31.71 12.79
N ASP A 399 -4.36 -32.28 11.76
CA ASP A 399 -2.93 -32.63 11.79
C ASP A 399 -2.04 -31.38 11.87
N LEU A 400 -2.44 -30.30 11.18
CA LEU A 400 -1.73 -29.01 11.19
C LEU A 400 -1.72 -28.37 12.57
N LEU A 401 -2.90 -28.26 13.21
CA LEU A 401 -3.00 -27.66 14.54
C LEU A 401 -2.47 -28.58 15.63
N TYR A 402 -2.58 -29.89 15.47
CA TYR A 402 -1.99 -30.86 16.40
C TYR A 402 -0.45 -30.73 16.43
N ALA A 403 0.19 -30.60 15.26
CA ALA A 403 1.63 -30.34 15.18
C ALA A 403 1.98 -29.02 15.88
N SER A 404 1.20 -27.95 15.66
CA SER A 404 1.40 -26.67 16.33
C SER A 404 1.16 -26.72 17.84
N ALA A 405 0.13 -27.43 18.31
CA ALA A 405 -0.18 -27.61 19.73
C ALA A 405 0.95 -28.34 20.45
N THR A 406 1.38 -29.45 19.86
CA THR A 406 2.48 -30.28 20.41
C THR A 406 3.78 -29.50 20.44
N LEU A 407 4.08 -28.75 19.38
CA LEU A 407 5.25 -27.86 19.34
C LEU A 407 5.12 -26.72 20.36
N GLY A 408 3.92 -26.16 20.56
CA GLY A 408 3.65 -25.14 21.57
C GLY A 408 3.86 -25.66 23.00
N GLN A 409 3.40 -26.88 23.31
CA GLN A 409 3.65 -27.54 24.60
C GLN A 409 5.11 -27.89 24.78
N PHE A 410 5.77 -28.41 23.74
CA PHE A 410 7.19 -28.72 23.73
C PHE A 410 8.08 -27.49 24.01
N LEU A 411 7.73 -26.34 23.41
CA LEU A 411 8.44 -25.08 23.63
C LEU A 411 8.03 -24.35 24.91
N LYS A 412 6.93 -24.74 25.59
CA LYS A 412 6.53 -24.25 26.92
C LYS A 412 7.23 -25.12 27.96
N THR A 413 8.29 -24.59 28.58
CA THR A 413 9.13 -25.32 29.53
C THR A 413 8.38 -25.84 30.77
N PRO A 414 8.71 -27.06 31.23
CA PRO A 414 8.98 -27.31 32.63
C PRO A 414 10.47 -27.62 32.86
N ASP A 415 10.94 -27.33 34.08
CA ASP A 415 12.29 -27.50 34.62
C ASP A 415 13.39 -26.57 34.06
N VAL A 416 13.40 -25.37 34.63
CA VAL A 416 14.64 -24.61 34.87
C VAL A 416 15.57 -25.52 35.69
N MET A 417 16.49 -26.23 35.03
CA MET A 417 17.70 -26.66 35.72
C MET A 417 18.49 -25.39 36.05
N ASP A 418 18.30 -24.90 37.27
CA ASP A 418 19.22 -23.95 37.90
C ASP A 418 20.63 -24.57 37.87
N SER A 419 21.46 -24.12 36.93
CA SER A 419 22.89 -24.41 36.91
C SER A 419 23.65 -23.22 36.30
N PRO A 420 24.87 -22.96 36.79
CA PRO A 420 25.23 -21.65 37.30
C PRO A 420 25.66 -20.63 36.23
N ARG A 421 25.51 -19.35 36.61
CA ARG A 421 26.12 -18.17 35.96
C ARG A 421 27.60 -18.40 35.66
N GLU A 422 28.00 -18.10 34.41
CA GLU A 422 29.34 -17.72 33.87
C GLU A 422 30.64 -18.23 34.54
N GLY A 423 30.59 -19.32 35.31
CA GLY A 423 31.74 -19.91 35.98
C GLY A 423 32.40 -20.99 35.11
N GLY A 424 33.41 -20.60 34.32
CA GLY A 424 34.49 -21.51 33.93
C GLY A 424 34.21 -22.57 32.85
N ARG A 425 33.41 -22.28 31.81
CA ARG A 425 33.33 -23.19 30.65
C ARG A 425 34.66 -23.24 29.88
N SER A 426 35.11 -24.44 29.53
CA SER A 426 36.41 -24.69 28.86
C SER A 426 36.34 -24.53 27.32
N TYR A 427 35.14 -24.50 26.74
CA TYR A 427 34.91 -24.54 25.30
C TYR A 427 34.01 -23.40 24.83
N ASP A 428 34.23 -22.97 23.59
CA ASP A 428 33.43 -21.98 22.86
C ASP A 428 32.40 -22.68 21.97
N ARG A 429 31.28 -22.02 21.70
CA ARG A 429 30.22 -22.51 20.82
C ARG A 429 30.03 -21.59 19.63
N LEU A 430 29.89 -22.17 18.44
CA LEU A 430 29.75 -21.46 17.17
C LEU A 430 28.34 -21.64 16.58
N LEU A 431 27.72 -20.53 16.22
CA LEU A 431 26.53 -20.46 15.38
C LEU A 431 26.91 -19.92 13.99
N CYS A 432 26.50 -20.62 12.94
CA CYS A 432 26.69 -20.23 11.55
C CYS A 432 25.33 -20.04 10.87
N LEU A 433 25.15 -18.88 10.23
CA LEU A 433 23.93 -18.48 9.56
C LEU A 433 24.19 -18.28 8.06
N ASP A 434 23.56 -19.10 7.23
CA ASP A 434 23.78 -19.06 5.79
C ASP A 434 23.19 -17.81 5.12
N GLY A 435 23.68 -17.49 3.92
CA GLY A 435 23.02 -16.53 3.04
C GLY A 435 21.75 -17.09 2.38
N GLY A 436 20.95 -16.21 1.76
CA GLY A 436 19.70 -16.63 1.11
C GLY A 436 18.61 -15.57 0.93
N GLY A 437 18.93 -14.27 0.98
CA GLY A 437 17.95 -13.21 0.72
C GLY A 437 16.81 -13.14 1.75
N ILE A 438 15.57 -12.98 1.29
CA ILE A 438 14.38 -12.91 2.16
C ILE A 438 14.11 -14.21 2.92
N ARG A 439 14.63 -15.35 2.43
CA ARG A 439 14.57 -16.65 3.11
C ARG A 439 15.29 -16.67 4.46
N GLY A 440 15.99 -15.60 4.84
CA GLY A 440 16.42 -15.37 6.22
C GLY A 440 15.29 -15.51 7.25
N LEU A 441 14.02 -15.35 6.85
CA LEU A 441 12.85 -15.70 7.65
C LEU A 441 12.88 -17.15 8.20
N VAL A 442 13.39 -18.11 7.43
CA VAL A 442 13.58 -19.51 7.86
C VAL A 442 14.57 -19.58 9.02
N LEU A 443 15.71 -18.87 8.91
CA LEU A 443 16.71 -18.79 9.98
C LEU A 443 16.09 -18.19 11.26
N ILE A 444 15.32 -17.11 11.12
CA ILE A 444 14.64 -16.47 12.25
C ILE A 444 13.70 -17.45 12.94
N GLN A 445 12.95 -18.26 12.19
CA GLN A 445 12.03 -19.24 12.75
C GLN A 445 12.75 -20.38 13.47
N LEU A 446 13.88 -20.86 12.94
CA LEU A 446 14.75 -21.83 13.63
C LEU A 446 15.37 -21.24 14.90
N LEU A 447 15.87 -20.01 14.83
CA LEU A 447 16.44 -19.30 15.99
C LEU A 447 15.40 -19.09 17.09
N LEU A 448 14.16 -18.72 16.74
CA LEU A 448 13.05 -18.61 17.68
C LEU A 448 12.76 -19.95 18.38
N ALA A 449 12.82 -21.06 17.65
CA ALA A 449 12.61 -22.39 18.24
C ALA A 449 13.75 -22.77 19.19
N ILE A 450 15.00 -22.51 18.82
CA ILE A 450 16.17 -22.73 19.69
C ILE A 450 16.10 -21.85 20.94
N GLU A 451 15.80 -20.55 20.79
CA GLU A 451 15.70 -19.59 21.91
C GLU A 451 14.61 -19.99 22.89
N LYS A 452 13.42 -20.38 22.39
CA LYS A 452 12.32 -20.85 23.23
C LYS A 452 12.65 -22.17 23.95
N ALA A 453 13.23 -23.13 23.24
CA ALA A 453 13.60 -24.42 23.83
C ALA A 453 14.73 -24.30 24.86
N ALA A 454 15.69 -23.38 24.65
CA ALA A 454 16.78 -23.12 25.59
C ALA A 454 16.39 -22.18 26.75
N GLY A 455 15.28 -21.45 26.64
CA GLY A 455 14.82 -20.49 27.65
C GLY A 455 15.74 -19.28 27.83
N ARG A 456 16.68 -19.03 26.90
CA ARG A 456 17.69 -17.97 26.98
C ARG A 456 17.92 -17.32 25.61
N PRO A 457 18.22 -16.01 25.55
CA PRO A 457 18.50 -15.34 24.28
C PRO A 457 19.70 -15.94 23.53
N ILE A 458 19.63 -16.04 22.20
CA ILE A 458 20.71 -16.62 21.37
C ILE A 458 22.08 -15.98 21.66
N ARG A 459 22.12 -14.66 21.87
CA ARG A 459 23.36 -13.90 22.17
C ARG A 459 24.09 -14.36 23.45
N GLU A 460 23.39 -15.04 24.35
CA GLU A 460 23.93 -15.54 25.63
C GLU A 460 24.28 -17.03 25.58
N ILE A 461 23.85 -17.72 24.52
CA ILE A 461 24.03 -19.16 24.33
C ILE A 461 25.32 -19.44 23.54
N PHE A 462 25.62 -18.61 22.54
CA PHE A 462 26.75 -18.78 21.62
C PHE A 462 27.85 -17.75 21.88
N ASP A 463 29.10 -18.18 21.77
CA ASP A 463 30.30 -17.33 21.95
C ASP A 463 30.76 -16.71 20.64
N TRP A 464 30.51 -17.41 19.53
CA TRP A 464 30.81 -17.01 18.17
C TRP A 464 29.57 -17.10 17.29
N ILE A 465 29.36 -16.08 16.46
CA ILE A 465 28.29 -16.04 15.46
C ILE A 465 28.89 -15.64 14.12
N ALA A 466 28.73 -16.48 13.11
CA ALA A 466 29.14 -16.21 11.75
C ALA A 466 27.91 -16.11 10.83
N GLY A 467 27.93 -15.19 9.87
CA GLY A 467 26.82 -14.97 8.96
C GLY A 467 27.25 -14.52 7.57
N THR A 468 26.51 -14.97 6.56
CA THR A 468 26.65 -14.51 5.17
C THR A 468 25.36 -13.89 4.68
N SER A 469 25.43 -12.80 3.92
CA SER A 469 24.27 -12.13 3.33
C SER A 469 23.20 -11.81 4.38
N THR A 470 21.98 -12.35 4.23
CA THR A 470 20.91 -12.26 5.22
C THR A 470 21.29 -12.82 6.60
N GLY A 471 22.04 -13.93 6.66
CA GLY A 471 22.60 -14.47 7.89
C GLY A 471 23.59 -13.53 8.55
N GLY A 472 24.31 -12.71 7.77
CA GLY A 472 25.18 -11.63 8.27
C GLY A 472 24.38 -10.51 8.94
N ILE A 473 23.26 -10.09 8.33
CA ILE A 473 22.33 -9.11 8.92
C ILE A 473 21.76 -9.64 10.25
N LEU A 474 21.33 -10.91 10.27
CA LEU A 474 20.80 -11.55 11.48
C LEU A 474 21.87 -11.75 12.56
N ALA A 475 23.09 -12.13 12.20
CA ALA A 475 24.20 -12.25 13.13
C ALA A 475 24.46 -10.91 13.85
N LEU A 476 24.47 -9.81 13.10
CA LEU A 476 24.60 -8.47 13.68
C LEU A 476 23.38 -8.10 14.53
N ALA A 477 22.17 -8.45 14.13
CA ALA A 477 20.95 -8.21 14.92
C ALA A 477 20.98 -8.94 16.28
N ILE A 478 21.41 -10.21 16.30
CA ILE A 478 21.56 -10.99 17.54
C ILE A 478 22.59 -10.35 18.47
N VAL A 479 23.74 -9.94 17.93
CA VAL A 479 24.83 -9.31 18.68
C VAL A 479 24.39 -7.97 19.30
N HIS A 480 23.55 -7.22 18.58
CA HIS A 480 22.91 -6.00 19.11
C HIS A 480 21.70 -6.25 20.04
N GLY A 481 21.39 -7.51 20.36
CA GLY A 481 20.30 -7.87 21.28
C GLY A 481 18.90 -7.60 20.73
N LYS A 482 18.73 -7.56 19.41
CA LYS A 482 17.40 -7.44 18.79
C LYS A 482 16.65 -8.78 18.92
N PRO A 483 15.39 -8.80 19.36
CA PRO A 483 14.66 -10.04 19.54
C PRO A 483 14.22 -10.60 18.17
N MET A 484 14.17 -11.92 18.05
CA MET A 484 13.97 -12.59 16.75
C MET A 484 12.54 -12.46 16.21
N ASP A 485 11.55 -12.31 17.08
CA ASP A 485 10.16 -12.03 16.71
C ASP A 485 10.01 -10.65 16.06
N TYR A 486 10.71 -9.64 16.59
CA TYR A 486 10.86 -8.33 15.98
C TYR A 486 11.53 -8.43 14.61
N MET A 487 12.64 -9.19 14.50
CA MET A 487 13.34 -9.36 13.23
C MET A 487 12.47 -10.03 12.17
N ARG A 488 11.63 -11.00 12.54
CA ARG A 488 10.65 -11.62 11.63
C ARG A 488 9.70 -10.57 11.06
N CYS A 489 9.07 -9.80 11.93
CA CYS A 489 8.13 -8.74 11.54
C CYS A 489 8.83 -7.67 10.68
N LEU A 490 10.06 -7.34 11.04
CA LEU A 490 10.89 -6.37 10.33
C LEU A 490 11.22 -6.83 8.91
N TYR A 491 11.54 -8.11 8.70
CA TYR A 491 11.82 -8.67 7.38
C TYR A 491 10.60 -8.62 6.44
N PHE A 492 9.41 -8.96 6.96
CA PHE A 492 8.17 -8.80 6.20
C PHE A 492 7.89 -7.34 5.81
N ARG A 493 8.24 -6.35 6.65
CA ARG A 493 8.11 -4.94 6.29
C ARG A 493 9.20 -4.49 5.32
N MET A 494 10.42 -5.00 5.50
CA MET A 494 11.60 -4.64 4.71
C MET A 494 11.44 -5.10 3.25
N LYS A 495 10.93 -6.31 2.99
CA LYS A 495 10.77 -6.83 1.62
C LYS A 495 9.94 -5.88 0.75
N ASP A 496 8.88 -5.32 1.33
CA ASP A 496 7.96 -4.40 0.64
C ASP A 496 8.58 -3.03 0.42
N MET A 497 9.63 -2.66 1.16
CA MET A 497 10.36 -1.39 1.00
C MET A 497 11.54 -1.52 0.04
N VAL A 498 12.24 -2.66 0.09
CA VAL A 498 13.53 -2.87 -0.58
C VAL A 498 13.35 -3.44 -1.98
N PHE A 499 12.43 -4.39 -2.19
CA PHE A 499 12.24 -5.04 -3.49
C PHE A 499 11.18 -4.32 -4.34
N ARG A 500 11.36 -3.01 -4.54
CA ARG A 500 10.49 -2.18 -5.38
C ARG A 500 11.15 -1.86 -6.71
N GLY A 501 10.40 -2.02 -7.80
CA GLY A 501 10.87 -1.71 -9.15
C GLY A 501 11.55 -2.91 -9.84
N SER A 502 12.41 -2.61 -10.82
CA SER A 502 13.14 -3.62 -11.60
C SER A 502 14.56 -3.82 -11.07
N ARG A 503 15.12 -5.01 -11.30
CA ARG A 503 16.50 -5.33 -10.95
C ARG A 503 17.49 -4.62 -11.89
N PRO A 504 18.65 -4.15 -11.39
CA PRO A 504 19.04 -4.12 -9.98
C PRO A 504 18.27 -3.04 -9.20
N TYR A 505 17.87 -3.35 -7.98
CA TYR A 505 17.13 -2.45 -7.10
C TYR A 505 17.97 -1.24 -6.65
N GLU A 506 17.30 -0.14 -6.35
CA GLU A 506 17.91 1.00 -5.67
C GLU A 506 18.46 0.59 -4.31
N SER A 507 19.67 1.03 -3.98
CA SER A 507 20.33 0.65 -2.72
C SER A 507 19.85 1.46 -1.53
N GLU A 508 19.33 2.67 -1.76
CA GLU A 508 18.96 3.62 -0.71
C GLU A 508 17.95 3.04 0.30
N PRO A 509 16.87 2.33 -0.09
CA PRO A 509 15.95 1.73 0.88
C PRO A 509 16.61 0.72 1.83
N LEU A 510 17.53 -0.10 1.31
CA LEU A 510 18.27 -1.07 2.12
C LEU A 510 19.31 -0.38 3.00
N ASP A 511 19.99 0.64 2.49
CA ASP A 511 21.00 1.39 3.23
C ASP A 511 20.35 2.13 4.42
N GLU A 512 19.24 2.85 4.19
CA GLU A 512 18.48 3.54 5.23
C GLU A 512 17.85 2.57 6.24
N PHE A 513 17.40 1.40 5.78
CA PHE A 513 16.97 0.32 6.66
C PHE A 513 18.10 -0.11 7.61
N LEU A 514 19.28 -0.43 7.07
CA LEU A 514 20.42 -0.90 7.88
C LEU A 514 20.92 0.20 8.82
N LYS A 515 20.97 1.46 8.38
CA LYS A 515 21.33 2.60 9.24
C LYS A 515 20.33 2.81 10.38
N LYS A 516 19.03 2.72 10.09
CA LYS A 516 17.99 2.84 11.11
C LYS A 516 18.09 1.74 12.16
N GLU A 517 18.35 0.51 11.73
CA GLU A 517 18.36 -0.65 12.62
C GLU A 517 19.66 -0.76 13.43
N PHE A 518 20.82 -0.50 12.82
CA PHE A 518 22.12 -0.68 13.46
C PHE A 518 22.78 0.62 13.94
N GLY A 519 22.24 1.78 13.54
CA GLY A 519 22.83 3.09 13.77
C GLY A 519 23.83 3.47 12.67
N GLU A 520 23.80 4.74 12.26
CA GLU A 520 24.65 5.24 11.16
C GLU A 520 26.14 5.26 11.51
N ASN A 521 26.47 5.52 12.78
CA ASN A 521 27.84 5.69 13.27
C ASN A 521 28.33 4.52 14.14
N THR A 522 27.53 3.49 14.31
CA THR A 522 27.87 2.33 15.15
C THR A 522 28.98 1.52 14.48
N LYS A 523 30.07 1.29 15.21
CA LYS A 523 31.23 0.55 14.76
C LYS A 523 31.15 -0.91 15.16
N MET A 524 31.80 -1.77 14.38
CA MET A 524 31.84 -3.22 14.66
C MET A 524 32.39 -3.52 16.06
N THR A 525 33.39 -2.78 16.52
CA THR A 525 34.00 -3.00 17.85
C THR A 525 33.19 -2.45 19.02
N ASP A 526 32.10 -1.72 18.78
CA ASP A 526 31.24 -1.19 19.85
C ASP A 526 30.51 -2.33 20.59
N VAL A 527 30.34 -3.48 19.95
CA VAL A 527 29.84 -4.70 20.57
C VAL A 527 30.96 -5.70 20.76
N GLN A 528 31.20 -6.13 22.00
CA GLN A 528 32.34 -6.99 22.32
C GLN A 528 31.99 -8.49 22.42
N LYS A 529 30.73 -8.83 22.70
CA LYS A 529 30.25 -10.20 22.85
C LYS A 529 28.83 -10.36 22.28
N PRO A 530 28.51 -11.49 21.63
CA PRO A 530 29.44 -12.54 21.20
C PRO A 530 30.38 -12.05 20.08
N LYS A 531 31.40 -12.85 19.74
CA LYS A 531 32.30 -12.53 18.62
C LYS A 531 31.57 -12.77 17.32
N VAL A 532 31.58 -11.79 16.41
CA VAL A 532 30.83 -11.85 15.17
C VAL A 532 31.74 -11.90 13.95
N ILE A 533 31.36 -12.71 12.97
CA ILE A 533 32.01 -12.83 11.66
C ILE A 533 30.94 -12.59 10.60
N VAL A 534 31.17 -11.62 9.73
CA VAL A 534 30.31 -11.37 8.57
C VAL A 534 31.15 -11.45 7.30
N THR A 535 30.73 -12.29 6.36
CA THR A 535 31.48 -12.53 5.12
C THR A 535 31.20 -11.45 4.07
N GLY A 536 32.16 -11.21 3.20
CA GLY A 536 31.99 -10.36 2.02
C GLY A 536 33.06 -10.68 0.97
N THR A 537 32.70 -10.58 -0.30
CA THR A 537 33.62 -10.87 -1.40
C THR A 537 34.31 -9.59 -1.84
N LEU A 538 35.63 -9.56 -1.72
CA LEU A 538 36.46 -8.42 -2.11
C LEU A 538 36.79 -8.52 -3.61
N CYS A 539 36.16 -7.65 -4.41
CA CYS A 539 36.16 -7.73 -5.86
C CYS A 539 36.95 -6.61 -6.55
N ASP A 540 37.74 -5.81 -5.81
CA ASP A 540 38.66 -4.82 -6.38
C ASP A 540 39.96 -5.44 -6.93
N ARG A 541 40.07 -6.77 -6.92
CA ARG A 541 41.24 -7.57 -7.26
C ARG A 541 40.83 -8.87 -7.94
N GLN A 542 41.75 -9.43 -8.72
CA GLN A 542 41.63 -10.75 -9.34
C GLN A 542 42.92 -11.54 -9.06
N PRO A 543 42.85 -12.74 -8.43
CA PRO A 543 41.64 -13.42 -7.93
C PRO A 543 40.91 -12.65 -6.83
N ALA A 544 39.57 -12.76 -6.79
CA ALA A 544 38.77 -12.21 -5.71
C ALA A 544 39.08 -12.90 -4.37
N GLU A 545 39.02 -12.16 -3.26
CA GLU A 545 39.38 -12.64 -1.93
C GLU A 545 38.19 -12.60 -0.97
N LEU A 546 38.14 -13.53 -0.01
CA LEU A 546 37.15 -13.50 1.06
C LEU A 546 37.58 -12.50 2.15
N HIS A 547 36.73 -11.52 2.42
CA HIS A 547 36.89 -10.61 3.54
C HIS A 547 35.94 -10.98 4.68
N LEU A 548 36.47 -11.02 5.91
CA LEU A 548 35.69 -11.25 7.12
C LEU A 548 35.60 -9.93 7.91
N PHE A 549 34.42 -9.31 7.94
CA PHE A 549 34.11 -8.24 8.88
C PHE A 549 33.95 -8.84 10.28
N ARG A 550 34.49 -8.17 11.30
CA ARG A 550 34.60 -8.75 12.65
C ARG A 550 34.62 -7.67 13.73
N ASN A 551 34.21 -8.02 14.95
CA ASN A 551 34.25 -7.15 16.12
C ASN A 551 35.48 -7.35 17.03
N TYR A 552 36.41 -8.22 16.65
CA TYR A 552 37.62 -8.53 17.40
C TYR A 552 38.89 -8.27 16.56
N PRO A 553 40.08 -8.17 17.19
CA PRO A 553 41.32 -7.89 16.48
C PRO A 553 41.66 -8.95 15.44
N VAL A 554 42.26 -8.52 14.32
CA VAL A 554 42.70 -9.42 13.25
C VAL A 554 43.73 -10.45 13.77
N PRO A 555 43.58 -11.75 13.46
CA PRO A 555 44.61 -12.75 13.78
C PRO A 555 45.93 -12.44 13.04
N GLU A 556 47.02 -12.26 13.78
CA GLU A 556 48.34 -11.87 13.24
C GLU A 556 49.06 -12.98 12.47
N THR A 557 48.56 -14.21 12.52
CA THR A 557 49.10 -15.34 11.78
C THR A 557 48.79 -15.27 10.29
N LYS A 558 47.84 -14.42 9.86
CA LYS A 558 47.47 -14.18 8.45
C LYS A 558 48.45 -13.26 7.67
N VAL A 559 49.59 -12.86 8.23
CA VAL A 559 50.58 -12.04 7.54
C VAL A 559 51.41 -12.89 6.57
N SER A 560 50.78 -13.38 5.51
CA SER A 560 51.46 -13.85 4.30
C SER A 560 50.50 -13.71 3.12
N THR A 561 50.56 -12.57 2.42
CA THR A 561 50.01 -12.50 1.07
C THR A 561 50.91 -13.31 0.15
N GLU A 562 50.48 -14.52 -0.20
CA GLU A 562 51.18 -15.41 -1.14
C GLU A 562 51.19 -14.85 -2.58
N TYR A 563 50.26 -13.93 -2.89
CA TYR A 563 50.19 -13.28 -4.19
C TYR A 563 51.22 -12.17 -4.34
N LYS A 564 52.04 -12.26 -5.39
CA LYS A 564 52.84 -11.13 -5.88
C LYS A 564 51.89 -10.06 -6.43
N THR A 565 51.70 -8.98 -5.71
CA THR A 565 50.84 -7.87 -6.15
C THR A 565 51.59 -6.99 -7.15
N THR A 566 51.09 -6.89 -8.39
CA THR A 566 51.57 -5.92 -9.39
C THR A 566 50.89 -4.55 -9.28
N ALA A 567 49.75 -4.48 -8.59
CA ALA A 567 48.96 -3.27 -8.39
C ALA A 567 48.93 -2.83 -6.93
N SER A 568 48.79 -1.51 -6.70
CA SER A 568 48.57 -0.95 -5.36
C SER A 568 47.08 -0.97 -5.02
N PHE A 569 46.68 -1.78 -4.05
CA PHE A 569 45.31 -1.83 -3.55
C PHE A 569 45.14 -0.92 -2.33
N LYS A 570 43.94 -0.34 -2.15
CA LYS A 570 43.60 0.40 -0.94
C LYS A 570 43.67 -0.54 0.28
N PRO A 571 44.27 -0.14 1.41
CA PRO A 571 44.36 -0.99 2.59
C PRO A 571 42.97 -1.38 3.11
N LEU A 572 42.88 -2.53 3.77
CA LEU A 572 41.64 -2.95 4.43
C LEU A 572 41.34 -2.04 5.61
N THR A 573 40.07 -1.67 5.77
CA THR A 573 39.61 -0.89 6.91
C THR A 573 39.79 -1.72 8.18
N ARG A 574 40.37 -1.13 9.22
CA ARG A 574 40.53 -1.82 10.51
C ARG A 574 39.16 -2.04 11.17
N PRO A 575 38.97 -3.12 11.94
CA PRO A 575 37.70 -3.40 12.62
C PRO A 575 37.13 -2.20 13.42
N GLU A 576 38.00 -1.44 14.08
CA GLU A 576 37.67 -0.23 14.86
C GLU A 576 37.10 0.94 14.05
N ASP A 577 37.24 0.91 12.72
CA ASP A 577 36.73 1.94 11.81
C ASP A 577 35.63 1.40 10.88
N GLN A 578 35.25 0.13 11.03
CA GLN A 578 34.21 -0.51 10.23
C GLN A 578 32.84 -0.21 10.83
N LEU A 579 31.93 0.36 10.03
CA LEU A 579 30.53 0.60 10.41
C LEU A 579 29.70 -0.69 10.27
N VAL A 580 28.85 -0.96 11.25
CA VAL A 580 28.01 -2.17 11.30
C VAL A 580 27.07 -2.25 10.09
N TRP A 581 26.32 -1.19 9.82
CA TRP A 581 25.36 -1.15 8.71
C TRP A 581 26.06 -1.37 7.35
N ARG A 582 27.29 -0.86 7.20
CA ARG A 582 28.07 -1.02 5.97
C ARG A 582 28.58 -2.44 5.82
N ALA A 583 29.04 -3.08 6.89
CA ALA A 583 29.42 -4.49 6.88
C ALA A 583 28.24 -5.39 6.48
N ALA A 584 27.06 -5.14 7.08
CA ALA A 584 25.81 -5.81 6.72
C ALA A 584 25.46 -5.63 5.24
N ARG A 585 25.58 -4.39 4.73
CA ARG A 585 25.28 -4.05 3.33
C ARG A 585 26.25 -4.70 2.34
N CYS A 586 27.54 -4.74 2.67
CA CYS A 586 28.57 -5.43 1.89
C CYS A 586 28.25 -6.92 1.78
N SER A 587 27.90 -7.55 2.91
CA SER A 587 27.56 -8.98 2.95
C SER A 587 26.31 -9.29 2.15
N GLY A 588 25.28 -8.45 2.20
CA GLY A 588 24.01 -8.64 1.49
C GLY A 588 23.96 -8.11 0.06
N ALA A 589 25.08 -7.71 -0.54
CA ALA A 589 25.13 -7.12 -1.89
C ALA A 589 25.05 -8.18 -2.99
N ALA A 590 23.95 -8.96 -3.01
CA ALA A 590 23.72 -10.05 -3.95
C ALA A 590 23.85 -9.56 -5.41
N PRO A 591 24.79 -10.11 -6.21
CA PRO A 591 24.94 -9.75 -7.62
C PRO A 591 23.62 -9.95 -8.37
N THR A 592 23.36 -9.13 -9.39
CA THR A 592 22.08 -9.02 -10.14
C THR A 592 20.91 -8.39 -9.39
N TYR A 593 20.87 -8.46 -8.04
CA TYR A 593 19.81 -7.85 -7.23
C TYR A 593 20.18 -6.44 -6.81
N PHE A 594 21.41 -6.24 -6.32
CA PHE A 594 21.90 -4.95 -5.85
C PHE A 594 23.21 -4.57 -6.53
N ARG A 595 23.45 -3.26 -6.63
CA ARG A 595 24.76 -2.76 -7.03
C ARG A 595 25.80 -3.03 -5.92
N PRO A 596 27.09 -3.22 -6.30
CA PRO A 596 28.19 -3.37 -5.34
C PRO A 596 28.31 -2.13 -4.45
N ILE A 597 28.79 -2.32 -3.22
CA ILE A 597 29.08 -1.21 -2.30
C ILE A 597 30.59 -1.01 -2.18
N GLY A 598 31.09 0.01 -2.87
CA GLY A 598 32.52 0.25 -3.00
C GLY A 598 33.22 -0.90 -3.70
N ARG A 599 33.91 -1.75 -2.93
CA ARG A 599 34.75 -2.86 -3.42
C ARG A 599 34.25 -4.25 -3.02
N PHE A 600 33.04 -4.32 -2.48
CA PHE A 600 32.48 -5.56 -1.94
C PHE A 600 31.24 -6.00 -2.70
N LEU A 601 31.14 -7.31 -2.89
CA LEU A 601 29.98 -8.07 -3.32
C LEU A 601 29.54 -9.02 -2.19
N ASP A 602 28.38 -9.64 -2.35
CA ASP A 602 27.85 -10.64 -1.42
C ASP A 602 28.90 -11.71 -1.08
N GLY A 603 28.97 -12.06 0.21
CA GLY A 603 29.81 -13.17 0.69
C GLY A 603 29.39 -14.52 0.13
N GLY A 604 28.15 -14.64 -0.36
CA GLY A 604 27.58 -15.85 -0.96
C GLY A 604 28.33 -16.37 -2.18
N LEU A 605 29.13 -15.54 -2.85
CA LEU A 605 29.98 -15.98 -3.98
C LEU A 605 31.15 -16.89 -3.55
N LEU A 606 31.63 -16.76 -2.33
CA LEU A 606 32.80 -17.51 -1.83
C LEU A 606 32.49 -18.35 -0.59
N ALA A 607 31.62 -17.87 0.28
CA ALA A 607 31.34 -18.47 1.59
C ALA A 607 29.85 -18.35 1.95
N ASN A 608 28.94 -18.85 1.09
CA ASN A 608 27.49 -18.74 1.38
C ASN A 608 27.07 -19.46 2.66
N ASN A 609 27.73 -20.59 2.96
CA ASN A 609 27.75 -21.22 4.27
C ASN A 609 29.08 -20.89 4.96
N PRO A 610 29.10 -20.03 5.99
CA PRO A 610 30.34 -19.55 6.60
C PRO A 610 30.99 -20.57 7.56
N THR A 611 30.49 -21.81 7.66
CA THR A 611 30.90 -22.75 8.72
C THR A 611 32.38 -23.10 8.66
N LEU A 612 32.88 -23.49 7.48
CA LEU A 612 34.29 -23.84 7.31
C LEU A 612 35.20 -22.63 7.52
N ASP A 613 34.84 -21.47 6.96
CA ASP A 613 35.60 -20.24 7.10
C ASP A 613 35.65 -19.74 8.55
N ALA A 614 34.54 -19.85 9.28
CA ALA A 614 34.46 -19.49 10.69
C ALA A 614 35.31 -20.43 11.56
N MET A 615 35.26 -21.74 11.33
CA MET A 615 36.12 -22.70 12.04
C MET A 615 37.61 -22.41 11.80
N ALA A 616 37.98 -22.10 10.55
CA ALA A 616 39.35 -21.71 10.20
C ALA A 616 39.77 -20.40 10.88
N GLU A 617 38.91 -19.38 10.89
CA GLU A 617 39.18 -18.10 11.56
C GLU A 617 39.31 -18.25 13.08
N ILE A 618 38.46 -19.07 13.72
CA ILE A 618 38.56 -19.35 15.16
C ILE A 618 39.87 -20.07 15.50
N HIS A 619 40.28 -21.04 14.67
CA HIS A 619 41.57 -21.70 14.82
C HIS A 619 42.73 -20.69 14.74
N GLU A 620 42.74 -19.83 13.73
CA GLU A 620 43.77 -18.80 13.54
C GLU A 620 43.77 -17.76 14.67
N TYR A 621 42.59 -17.34 15.14
CA TYR A 621 42.45 -16.46 16.29
C TYR A 621 43.09 -17.08 17.55
N ASN A 622 42.77 -18.35 17.83
CA ASN A 622 43.36 -19.09 18.94
C ASN A 622 44.89 -19.24 18.81
N LYS A 623 45.38 -19.53 17.61
CA LYS A 623 46.83 -19.61 17.33
C LYS A 623 47.53 -18.27 17.55
N SER A 624 46.90 -17.17 17.13
CA SER A 624 47.40 -15.81 17.38
C SER A 624 47.46 -15.50 18.89
N LEU A 625 46.44 -15.89 19.68
CA LEU A 625 46.47 -15.75 21.13
C LEU A 625 47.61 -16.54 21.78
N ILE A 626 47.87 -17.77 21.32
CA ILE A 626 49.00 -18.58 21.79
C ILE A 626 50.32 -17.87 21.50
N LYS A 627 50.51 -17.34 20.28
CA LYS A 627 51.71 -16.60 19.87
C LYS A 627 51.94 -15.34 20.72
N LYS A 628 50.86 -14.66 21.14
CA LYS A 628 50.89 -13.50 22.03
C LYS A 628 51.12 -13.85 23.51
N GLY A 629 51.34 -15.13 23.85
CA GLY A 629 51.49 -15.58 25.23
C GLY A 629 50.18 -15.58 26.04
N GLN A 630 49.01 -15.47 25.39
CA GLN A 630 47.70 -15.38 26.04
C GLN A 630 46.97 -16.73 26.07
N ARG A 631 47.67 -17.81 26.41
CA ARG A 631 47.11 -19.19 26.39
C ARG A 631 45.88 -19.36 27.28
N GLN A 632 45.79 -18.61 28.38
CA GLN A 632 44.66 -18.60 29.29
C GLN A 632 43.34 -18.10 28.67
N LYS A 633 43.41 -17.36 27.54
CA LYS A 633 42.23 -16.88 26.81
C LYS A 633 41.80 -17.82 25.70
N VAL A 634 42.60 -18.84 25.39
CA VAL A 634 42.30 -19.80 24.33
C VAL A 634 41.18 -20.71 24.79
N ARG A 635 40.14 -20.82 23.95
CA ARG A 635 39.00 -21.71 24.16
C ARG A 635 38.88 -22.61 22.95
N LYS A 636 38.79 -23.92 23.19
CA LYS A 636 38.57 -24.89 22.10
C LYS A 636 37.12 -24.81 21.66
N LEU A 637 36.87 -24.99 20.37
CA LEU A 637 35.50 -25.07 19.87
C LEU A 637 34.89 -26.41 20.33
N GLY A 638 33.74 -26.37 20.99
CA GLY A 638 33.09 -27.55 21.58
C GLY A 638 31.75 -27.90 20.97
N LEU A 639 31.18 -27.03 20.12
CA LEU A 639 29.91 -27.26 19.44
C LEU A 639 29.79 -26.33 18.22
N VAL A 640 29.28 -26.85 17.12
CA VAL A 640 28.98 -26.08 15.90
C VAL A 640 27.54 -26.30 15.48
N VAL A 641 26.81 -25.20 15.30
CA VAL A 641 25.43 -25.18 14.80
C VAL A 641 25.39 -24.39 13.50
N SER A 642 24.97 -25.01 12.42
CA SER A 642 24.80 -24.39 11.11
C SER A 642 23.32 -24.38 10.73
N LEU A 643 22.78 -23.19 10.48
CA LEU A 643 21.37 -22.99 10.11
C LEU A 643 21.27 -22.57 8.64
N GLY A 644 20.43 -23.28 7.88
CA GLY A 644 20.19 -23.03 6.46
C GLY A 644 18.90 -22.27 6.19
N THR A 645 18.87 -21.54 5.06
CA THR A 645 17.71 -20.76 4.59
C THR A 645 16.65 -21.62 3.86
N GLY A 646 16.66 -22.93 4.08
CA GLY A 646 15.74 -23.89 3.49
C GLY A 646 16.22 -24.44 2.14
N LYS A 647 15.94 -25.72 1.91
CA LYS A 647 16.31 -26.46 0.71
C LYS A 647 15.18 -26.37 -0.32
N PRO A 648 15.43 -25.90 -1.55
CA PRO A 648 14.43 -25.95 -2.60
C PRO A 648 14.10 -27.40 -2.98
N PRO A 649 12.92 -27.66 -3.56
CA PRO A 649 12.60 -28.98 -4.09
C PRO A 649 13.54 -29.33 -5.25
N GLN A 650 13.85 -30.62 -5.42
CA GLN A 650 14.64 -31.09 -6.55
C GLN A 650 13.78 -31.08 -7.82
N VAL A 651 14.28 -30.43 -8.88
CA VAL A 651 13.59 -30.29 -10.17
C VAL A 651 14.45 -30.93 -11.27
N PRO A 652 13.88 -31.74 -12.18
CA PRO A 652 14.62 -32.29 -13.31
C PRO A 652 15.02 -31.19 -14.30
N VAL A 653 16.28 -31.20 -14.75
CA VAL A 653 16.78 -30.30 -15.80
C VAL A 653 16.69 -31.01 -17.16
N SER A 654 15.86 -30.53 -18.07
CA SER A 654 15.52 -31.23 -19.32
C SER A 654 16.54 -31.05 -20.46
N SER A 655 17.42 -30.05 -20.42
CA SER A 655 18.43 -29.81 -21.45
C SER A 655 19.58 -28.93 -20.96
N VAL A 656 20.82 -29.43 -21.03
CA VAL A 656 22.07 -28.67 -20.75
C VAL A 656 22.92 -28.54 -22.03
N ASP A 657 22.32 -28.79 -23.19
CA ASP A 657 23.06 -28.94 -24.44
C ASP A 657 23.33 -27.57 -25.09
N VAL A 658 24.58 -27.11 -25.07
CA VAL A 658 25.02 -25.80 -25.57
C VAL A 658 25.98 -26.01 -26.75
N PHE A 659 25.51 -26.58 -27.85
CA PHE A 659 26.29 -26.66 -29.09
C PHE A 659 26.17 -25.39 -29.95
N ARG A 660 27.19 -25.16 -30.79
CA ARG A 660 27.28 -24.04 -31.73
C ARG A 660 26.16 -24.17 -32.78
N PRO A 661 25.20 -23.24 -32.83
CA PRO A 661 23.96 -23.45 -33.55
C PRO A 661 24.18 -23.37 -35.07
N SER A 662 23.58 -24.31 -35.81
CA SER A 662 23.65 -24.33 -37.28
C SER A 662 22.41 -23.73 -37.94
N ASN A 663 21.28 -23.65 -37.21
CA ASN A 663 20.00 -23.09 -37.68
C ASN A 663 19.31 -22.18 -36.64
N PRO A 664 18.36 -21.30 -37.04
CA PRO A 664 17.67 -20.36 -36.13
C PRO A 664 16.91 -21.01 -34.97
N TRP A 665 16.35 -22.21 -35.18
CA TRP A 665 15.67 -22.98 -34.12
C TRP A 665 16.66 -23.58 -33.11
N GLU A 666 17.86 -23.98 -33.55
CA GLU A 666 18.94 -24.40 -32.65
C GLU A 666 19.51 -23.23 -31.87
N LEU A 667 19.56 -22.02 -32.47
CA LEU A 667 19.98 -20.81 -31.75
C LEU A 667 19.09 -20.54 -30.54
N ALA A 668 17.76 -20.71 -30.66
CA ALA A 668 16.83 -20.57 -29.53
C ALA A 668 17.08 -21.62 -28.44
N LYS A 669 17.35 -22.87 -28.81
CA LYS A 669 17.72 -23.95 -27.87
C LYS A 669 19.07 -23.70 -27.20
N THR A 670 20.08 -23.23 -27.93
CA THR A 670 21.40 -22.89 -27.39
C THR A 670 21.31 -21.69 -26.44
N VAL A 671 20.51 -20.67 -26.74
CA VAL A 671 20.29 -19.52 -25.83
C VAL A 671 19.60 -19.96 -24.55
N PHE A 672 18.58 -20.83 -24.66
CA PHE A 672 17.91 -21.41 -23.50
C PHE A 672 18.88 -22.27 -22.67
N GLY A 673 19.63 -23.17 -23.31
CA GLY A 673 20.64 -24.02 -22.66
C GLY A 673 21.77 -23.22 -22.00
N ALA A 674 22.25 -22.15 -22.63
CA ALA A 674 23.27 -21.28 -22.07
C ALA A 674 22.77 -20.50 -20.84
N ARG A 675 21.48 -20.11 -20.82
CA ARG A 675 20.86 -19.48 -19.66
C ARG A 675 20.73 -20.46 -18.49
N GLU A 676 20.26 -21.68 -18.74
CA GLU A 676 20.16 -22.72 -17.70
C GLU A 676 21.54 -23.11 -17.16
N LEU A 677 22.55 -23.27 -18.02
CA LEU A 677 23.93 -23.50 -17.61
C LEU A 677 24.47 -22.35 -16.75
N GLY A 678 24.20 -21.10 -17.15
CA GLY A 678 24.58 -19.92 -16.37
C GLY A 678 23.93 -19.90 -14.98
N LYS A 679 22.64 -20.25 -14.88
CA LYS A 679 21.94 -20.41 -13.60
C LYS A 679 22.60 -21.50 -12.75
N MET A 680 22.87 -22.67 -13.34
CA MET A 680 23.55 -23.78 -12.64
C MET A 680 24.92 -23.40 -12.09
N VAL A 681 25.71 -22.61 -12.82
CA VAL A 681 27.02 -22.13 -12.33
C VAL A 681 26.84 -21.23 -11.10
N VAL A 682 25.88 -20.32 -11.13
CA VAL A 682 25.57 -19.45 -9.98
C VAL A 682 25.07 -20.28 -8.80
N ASP A 683 24.19 -21.26 -9.04
CA ASP A 683 23.67 -22.16 -8.01
C ASP A 683 24.81 -22.98 -7.36
N CYS A 684 25.74 -23.51 -8.16
CA CYS A 684 26.93 -24.20 -7.65
C CYS A 684 27.86 -23.28 -6.83
N CYS A 685 28.07 -22.04 -7.27
CA CYS A 685 28.91 -21.07 -6.57
C CYS A 685 28.28 -20.60 -5.24
N THR A 686 26.95 -20.63 -5.15
CA THR A 686 26.21 -20.12 -4.00
C THR A 686 25.52 -21.23 -3.19
N ASP A 687 25.84 -22.51 -3.44
CA ASP A 687 25.29 -23.62 -2.65
C ASP A 687 25.76 -23.55 -1.19
N ALA A 688 24.81 -23.72 -0.27
CA ALA A 688 25.04 -23.65 1.17
C ALA A 688 24.76 -24.98 1.90
N ASP A 689 24.12 -25.96 1.26
CA ASP A 689 23.68 -27.21 1.90
C ASP A 689 24.42 -28.47 1.42
N GLY A 690 25.01 -28.45 0.22
CA GLY A 690 25.70 -29.60 -0.37
C GLY A 690 27.11 -29.85 0.21
N PRO A 691 28.17 -29.91 -0.62
CA PRO A 691 29.51 -30.33 -0.16
C PRO A 691 30.08 -29.54 1.02
N ALA A 692 29.68 -28.28 1.21
CA ALA A 692 30.12 -27.46 2.35
C ALA A 692 29.70 -28.08 3.69
N VAL A 693 28.47 -28.60 3.78
CA VAL A 693 27.94 -29.23 5.00
C VAL A 693 28.64 -30.55 5.28
N ASP A 694 28.88 -31.38 4.26
CA ASP A 694 29.54 -32.68 4.43
C ASP A 694 31.00 -32.51 4.85
N ARG A 695 31.70 -31.54 4.26
CA ARG A 695 33.05 -31.16 4.69
C ARG A 695 33.03 -30.69 6.15
N ALA A 696 32.16 -29.75 6.50
CA ALA A 696 32.08 -29.23 7.86
C ALA A 696 31.80 -30.34 8.88
N ARG A 697 30.86 -31.25 8.56
CA ARG A 697 30.55 -32.42 9.38
C ARG A 697 31.77 -33.32 9.57
N ALA A 698 32.44 -33.72 8.50
CA ALA A 698 33.61 -34.59 8.56
C ALA A 698 34.75 -33.97 9.39
N TRP A 699 35.03 -32.68 9.21
CA TRP A 699 36.05 -31.97 9.99
C TRP A 699 35.68 -31.84 11.47
N CYS A 700 34.40 -31.64 11.79
CA CYS A 700 33.91 -31.63 13.16
C CYS A 700 34.05 -33.02 13.80
N GLU A 701 33.68 -34.09 13.09
CA GLU A 701 33.87 -35.48 13.54
C GLU A 701 35.35 -35.81 13.80
N MET A 702 36.26 -35.37 12.91
CA MET A 702 37.71 -35.55 13.09
C MET A 702 38.28 -34.81 14.31
N THR A 703 37.58 -33.79 14.81
CA THR A 703 38.03 -32.96 15.94
C THR A 703 37.21 -33.17 17.20
N ASP A 704 36.36 -34.20 17.23
CA ASP A 704 35.43 -34.53 18.32
C ASP A 704 34.47 -33.38 18.68
N ILE A 705 34.07 -32.59 17.68
CA ILE A 705 33.13 -31.48 17.84
C ILE A 705 31.74 -31.94 17.34
N PRO A 706 30.69 -31.89 18.16
CA PRO A 706 29.33 -32.12 17.68
C PRO A 706 28.92 -31.06 16.65
N TYR A 707 28.40 -31.51 15.51
CA TYR A 707 27.93 -30.66 14.42
C TYR A 707 26.42 -30.84 14.20
N PHE A 708 25.68 -29.74 14.28
CA PHE A 708 24.24 -29.71 14.02
C PHE A 708 23.96 -28.87 12.77
N ARG A 709 23.39 -29.51 11.73
CA ARG A 709 22.85 -28.82 10.55
C ARG A 709 21.33 -28.84 10.62
N LEU A 710 20.71 -27.67 10.66
CA LEU A 710 19.24 -27.51 10.59
C LEU A 710 18.89 -26.69 9.35
N SER A 711 18.21 -27.32 8.39
CA SER A 711 17.77 -26.67 7.14
C SER A 711 16.53 -27.42 6.63
N PRO A 712 15.33 -26.82 6.68
CA PRO A 712 14.09 -27.49 6.31
C PRO A 712 14.00 -27.72 4.81
N GLN A 713 13.34 -28.81 4.41
CA GLN A 713 12.94 -29.00 3.01
C GLN A 713 11.71 -28.15 2.73
N LEU A 714 11.80 -27.24 1.76
CA LEU A 714 10.68 -26.41 1.34
C LEU A 714 9.87 -27.14 0.25
N HIS A 715 8.54 -27.03 0.32
CA HIS A 715 7.63 -27.63 -0.67
C HIS A 715 7.65 -26.86 -2.01
N THR A 716 7.87 -25.54 -1.98
CA THR A 716 7.97 -24.67 -3.15
C THR A 716 9.34 -24.01 -3.25
N GLU A 717 9.76 -23.67 -4.47
CA GLU A 717 10.92 -22.82 -4.69
C GLU A 717 10.60 -21.38 -4.25
N VAL A 718 11.35 -20.89 -3.25
CA VAL A 718 11.21 -19.51 -2.74
C VAL A 718 12.39 -18.68 -3.26
N MET A 719 12.08 -17.63 -4.01
CA MET A 719 13.09 -16.76 -4.60
C MET A 719 13.78 -15.87 -3.54
N LEU A 720 14.98 -15.37 -3.84
CA LEU A 720 15.77 -14.53 -2.93
C LEU A 720 15.10 -13.19 -2.59
N ASP A 721 14.25 -12.68 -3.47
CA ASP A 721 13.51 -11.42 -3.39
C ASP A 721 11.98 -11.64 -3.38
N GLU A 722 11.52 -12.81 -2.91
CA GLU A 722 10.09 -13.10 -2.79
C GLU A 722 9.39 -12.05 -1.93
N VAL A 723 8.28 -11.51 -2.45
CA VAL A 723 7.46 -10.47 -1.81
C VAL A 723 6.06 -10.96 -1.45
N ASN A 724 5.64 -12.10 -1.98
CA ASN A 724 4.33 -12.66 -1.68
C ASN A 724 4.28 -13.24 -0.26
N ASP A 725 3.45 -12.62 0.58
CA ASP A 725 3.27 -13.02 1.98
C ASP A 725 2.81 -14.47 2.13
N ALA A 726 1.95 -14.97 1.24
CA ALA A 726 1.44 -16.34 1.32
C ALA A 726 2.58 -17.36 1.15
N VAL A 727 3.44 -17.16 0.13
CA VAL A 727 4.60 -18.02 -0.14
C VAL A 727 5.58 -18.01 1.03
N LEU A 728 5.85 -16.84 1.59
CA LEU A 728 6.74 -16.71 2.75
C LEU A 728 6.14 -17.34 4.01
N VAL A 729 4.83 -17.19 4.23
CA VAL A 729 4.13 -17.85 5.33
C VAL A 729 4.16 -19.36 5.18
N ASP A 730 3.99 -19.89 3.96
CA ASP A 730 4.08 -21.32 3.71
C ASP A 730 5.50 -21.86 3.94
N ALA A 731 6.54 -21.12 3.57
CA ALA A 731 7.92 -21.49 3.88
C ALA A 731 8.21 -21.51 5.39
N LEU A 732 7.63 -20.55 6.13
CA LEU A 732 7.68 -20.54 7.59
C LEU A 732 6.89 -21.69 8.21
N TRP A 733 5.78 -22.07 7.57
CA TRP A 733 4.98 -23.22 7.97
C TRP A 733 5.74 -24.54 7.79
N ASP A 734 6.38 -24.76 6.64
CA ASP A 734 7.28 -25.90 6.42
C ASP A 734 8.37 -25.97 7.48
N THR A 735 8.91 -24.81 7.85
CA THR A 735 9.93 -24.71 8.90
C THR A 735 9.37 -25.16 10.25
N GLN A 736 8.13 -24.81 10.59
CA GLN A 736 7.48 -25.29 11.81
C GLN A 736 7.26 -26.81 11.80
N LEU A 737 6.79 -27.35 10.67
CA LEU A 737 6.64 -28.79 10.51
C LEU A 737 7.98 -29.53 10.63
N TYR A 738 9.03 -28.98 10.04
CA TYR A 738 10.39 -29.50 10.18
C TYR A 738 10.87 -29.50 11.63
N ILE A 739 10.64 -28.41 12.38
CA ILE A 739 11.00 -28.34 13.80
C ILE A 739 10.25 -29.42 14.60
N TYR A 740 8.97 -29.63 14.32
CA TYR A 740 8.17 -30.67 14.96
C TYR A 740 8.71 -32.09 14.67
N GLN A 741 9.11 -32.34 13.42
CA GLN A 741 9.72 -33.60 13.00
C GLN A 741 11.11 -33.82 13.64
N GLN A 742 11.90 -32.75 13.79
CA GLN A 742 13.27 -32.78 14.33
C GLN A 742 13.36 -32.45 15.83
N ARG A 743 12.26 -32.56 16.58
CA ARG A 743 12.20 -32.20 18.00
C ARG A 743 13.27 -32.89 18.86
N GLU A 744 13.56 -34.17 18.62
CA GLU A 744 14.59 -34.92 19.36
C GLU A 744 16.01 -34.38 19.09
N GLN A 745 16.27 -33.98 17.84
CA GLN A 745 17.54 -33.36 17.47
C GLN A 745 17.67 -31.99 18.14
N LEU A 746 16.59 -31.21 18.20
CA LEU A 746 16.55 -29.91 18.87
C LEU A 746 16.75 -30.05 20.40
N GLU A 747 16.14 -31.04 21.05
CA GLU A 747 16.37 -31.35 22.47
C GLU A 747 17.83 -31.73 22.75
N ARG A 748 18.43 -32.53 21.86
CA ARG A 748 19.84 -32.91 21.97
C ARG A 748 20.74 -31.68 21.84
N LEU A 749 20.45 -30.83 20.86
CA LEU A 749 21.15 -29.56 20.66
C LEU A 749 21.05 -28.67 21.91
N VAL A 750 19.85 -28.46 22.45
CA VAL A 750 19.64 -27.61 23.63
C VAL A 750 20.37 -28.17 24.85
N ARG A 751 20.35 -29.49 25.07
CA ARG A 751 21.15 -30.12 26.14
C ARG A 751 22.64 -29.82 25.99
N ASP A 752 23.20 -29.93 24.78
CA ASP A 752 24.60 -29.62 24.53
C ASP A 752 24.91 -28.12 24.61
N LEU A 753 23.94 -27.25 24.35
CA LEU A 753 24.01 -25.81 24.58
C LEU A 753 23.84 -25.42 26.06
N CYS A 754 23.28 -26.26 26.91
CA CYS A 754 23.10 -25.94 28.34
C CYS A 754 24.25 -26.46 29.22
N ARG A 755 24.96 -27.51 28.78
CA ARG A 755 26.23 -28.00 29.37
C ARG A 755 27.33 -26.95 29.25
#